data_AF-A0A329LGW3-F1
#
_entry.id   AF-A0A329LGW3-F1
#
_cell.length_a   1.000
_cell.length_b   1.000
_cell.length_c   1.000
_cell.angle_alpha   90.00
_cell.angle_beta   90.00
_cell.angle_gamma   90.00
#
_symmetry.space_group_name_H-M   'P 1'
#
loop_
_entity.id
_entity.type
_entity.pdbx_description
1 polymer ?
#
loop_
_entity_poly.entity_id
_entity_poly.type
_entity_poly.pdbx_seq_one_letter_code
_entity_poly.pdbx_strand_id
1 'polypeptide(L)'
;MNEHKGTTRRIGAGRRLSPRQAREALRAGFHSLPAMPIGQLFRRIPPVDSAPHAEPAVAQRLNESSGQRLAVGNGASFAGYTILRQLGAGGMAEVYLALHPRLPRRDVIKVLAEAVTADPEFRERFNREADLAATLWHPHIVGVHDRGEFNGHLWISMDYVEGTDASRLVKENYAEGMPIHEVCAIVHAVAGALDYAHDRGLLHRDVKPANILLTHPEAGERRILLADFGVARHLGDISGITETNVAVGTVAYAAPEQLTGSPIDGRADQYALAATAFHLLTGAPPFQHSNPIAVISQHLHEDPPRLSDFRPDLAELDGVFARALAKRPEDRFERCRAFATAVSESFGAVGDSGRGAAAGAVVATGHRRRGPVHMIAILGQRVSSKARWATALVCAVLIAVAATWSILYSVQPDPPPSNPALASKPSAPAASAAPTAGGPVLNGTYRLAYDQTKRTTNGISIRHDGAATGWWAFRSVCTTKGCAATGTQLDDATHQVADTTDGGQADTLRFVGGYWQGAPVQQRVGCTQPNGQVRATQQETIAWSLAPQADGTLRGTRTETVLSNECGAQGAVVRVPVVATRAGDVPATVALGDPTQVINASTTASAPAPPVLGGLCSDVGKVAYDPTNNEQIVCEGSSWAKAPITMGVHAAGSSCDRPGTSVFAMSTSSDGYLLQCDPVTRTWTRPAG
;
A
#
# COMPACT_ATOMS: atom_id res chain seq x y z
N MET A 1 -59.79 5.92 53.14
CA MET A 1 -58.64 6.78 53.45
C MET A 1 -57.73 6.77 52.23
N ASN A 2 -57.36 7.94 51.73
CA ASN A 2 -56.46 8.33 50.62
C ASN A 2 -55.63 7.22 49.92
N GLU A 3 -55.47 7.19 48.58
CA GLU A 3 -55.67 8.24 47.56
C GLU A 3 -56.02 7.65 46.17
N HIS A 4 -56.49 8.48 45.23
CA HIS A 4 -57.11 8.02 43.97
C HIS A 4 -56.13 7.70 42.83
N LYS A 5 -56.43 6.62 42.09
CA LYS A 5 -55.82 6.31 40.78
C LYS A 5 -56.28 7.34 39.73
N GLY A 6 -55.33 8.01 39.08
CA GLY A 6 -55.56 8.82 37.88
C GLY A 6 -54.98 8.15 36.62
N THR A 7 -55.82 7.86 35.63
CA THR A 7 -55.45 7.12 34.41
C THR A 7 -54.85 8.03 33.34
N THR A 8 -53.76 7.58 32.70
CA THR A 8 -53.13 8.26 31.58
C THR A 8 -53.90 8.05 30.27
N ARG A 9 -54.27 9.15 29.61
CA ARG A 9 -54.87 9.14 28.26
C ARG A 9 -54.03 10.04 27.35
N ARG A 10 -53.28 9.48 26.41
CA ARG A 10 -52.54 10.23 25.37
C ARG A 10 -53.35 10.25 24.09
N ILE A 11 -53.64 11.44 23.57
CA ILE A 11 -54.37 11.64 22.31
C ILE A 11 -53.38 11.62 21.14
N GLY A 12 -53.85 11.14 19.99
CA GLY A 12 -53.05 10.98 18.76
C GLY A 12 -52.72 12.27 18.01
N ALA A 13 -51.96 12.10 16.92
CA ALA A 13 -51.28 13.16 16.19
C ALA A 13 -52.17 14.02 15.27
N GLY A 14 -51.64 15.19 14.87
CA GLY A 14 -51.89 15.73 13.53
C GLY A 14 -52.17 17.24 13.42
N ARG A 15 -51.12 18.05 13.20
CA ARG A 15 -51.18 19.25 12.34
C ARG A 15 -49.78 19.76 11.97
N ARG A 16 -49.56 20.06 10.68
CA ARG A 16 -48.31 20.64 10.16
C ARG A 16 -48.32 22.16 10.38
N LEU A 17 -47.20 22.74 10.79
CA LEU A 17 -47.00 24.19 10.83
C LEU A 17 -46.64 24.73 9.44
N SER A 18 -47.03 25.97 9.14
CA SER A 18 -46.80 26.59 7.83
C SER A 18 -45.46 27.35 7.75
N PRO A 19 -44.80 27.46 6.58
CA PRO A 19 -43.50 28.12 6.44
C PRO A 19 -43.47 29.63 6.79
N ARG A 20 -44.62 30.29 6.97
CA ARG A 20 -44.67 31.70 7.42
C ARG A 20 -44.48 31.84 8.93
N GLN A 21 -45.06 30.95 9.73
CA GLN A 21 -45.00 31.05 11.20
C GLN A 21 -43.60 30.76 11.76
N ALA A 22 -42.80 29.92 11.08
CA ALA A 22 -41.40 29.70 11.43
C ALA A 22 -40.49 30.92 11.17
N ARG A 23 -40.89 31.85 10.29
CA ARG A 23 -40.09 33.04 9.94
C ARG A 23 -40.31 34.24 10.86
N GLU A 24 -41.38 34.26 11.64
CA GLU A 24 -41.64 35.33 12.63
C GLU A 24 -40.91 35.06 13.96
N ALA A 25 -40.79 33.79 14.37
CA ALA A 25 -40.07 33.39 15.59
C ALA A 25 -38.56 33.69 15.56
N LEU A 26 -37.95 33.83 14.37
CA LEU A 26 -36.52 34.14 14.19
C LEU A 26 -36.22 35.65 14.09
N ARG A 27 -37.22 36.54 14.18
CA ARG A 27 -37.04 38.00 14.09
C ARG A 27 -37.13 38.75 15.43
N ALA A 28 -37.51 38.08 16.52
CA ALA A 28 -37.61 38.67 17.85
C ALA A 28 -36.53 38.10 18.78
N GLY A 29 -35.28 38.58 18.65
CA GLY A 29 -34.15 37.99 19.38
C GLY A 29 -32.87 38.85 19.50
N PHE A 30 -32.91 40.13 19.14
CA PHE A 30 -31.80 41.07 19.37
C PHE A 30 -32.37 42.44 19.72
N HIS A 31 -32.17 42.90 20.97
CA HIS A 31 -31.96 44.31 21.36
C HIS A 31 -31.92 44.47 22.90
N SER A 32 -30.71 44.47 23.48
CA SER A 32 -30.41 45.14 24.76
C SER A 32 -28.89 45.23 25.02
N LEU A 33 -28.31 46.42 24.75
CA LEU A 33 -26.98 46.87 25.21
C LEU A 33 -27.19 47.96 26.29
N PRO A 34 -26.32 48.10 27.31
CA PRO A 34 -25.05 48.90 27.25
C PRO A 34 -23.83 48.18 27.91
N ALA A 35 -22.57 48.66 27.95
CA ALA A 35 -21.81 49.69 27.21
C ALA A 35 -20.26 49.51 27.45
N MET A 36 -19.45 50.51 27.12
CA MET A 36 -17.97 50.64 27.24
C MET A 36 -17.56 51.57 28.42
N PRO A 37 -16.28 51.73 28.89
CA PRO A 37 -15.02 51.68 28.10
C PRO A 37 -13.66 51.22 28.74
N ILE A 38 -12.71 50.90 27.83
CA ILE A 38 -11.23 51.15 27.78
C ILE A 38 -10.41 51.42 29.08
N GLY A 39 -9.33 50.63 29.30
CA GLY A 39 -7.99 51.17 29.60
C GLY A 39 -7.12 50.56 30.73
N GLN A 40 -5.89 50.11 30.39
CA GLN A 40 -4.74 49.80 31.29
C GLN A 40 -4.92 48.57 32.24
N LEU A 41 -3.94 47.94 32.92
CA LEU A 41 -2.50 48.17 33.18
C LEU A 41 -1.77 46.80 33.42
N PHE A 42 -0.58 46.59 32.84
CA PHE A 42 0.62 45.87 33.35
C PHE A 42 0.59 44.46 34.03
N ARG A 43 1.56 43.62 33.56
CA ARG A 43 2.45 42.68 34.30
C ARG A 43 2.03 42.17 35.70
N ARG A 44 2.09 40.83 35.88
CA ARG A 44 3.08 40.16 36.75
C ARG A 44 3.13 38.63 36.58
N ILE A 45 4.35 38.10 36.43
CA ILE A 45 4.76 36.72 36.69
C ILE A 45 5.18 36.65 38.18
N PRO A 46 4.83 35.59 38.93
CA PRO A 46 5.88 34.78 39.61
C PRO A 46 5.44 33.29 39.83
N PRO A 47 6.29 32.41 40.41
CA PRO A 47 7.59 32.00 39.89
C PRO A 47 7.72 30.46 39.81
N VAL A 48 8.84 29.99 39.23
CA VAL A 48 9.33 28.62 39.37
C VAL A 48 10.21 28.53 40.61
N ASP A 49 10.12 27.43 41.37
CA ASP A 49 11.12 27.04 42.37
C ASP A 49 11.46 25.54 42.24
N SER A 50 12.64 25.13 42.69
CA SER A 50 13.32 23.91 42.22
C SER A 50 13.69 22.89 43.33
N ALA A 51 13.09 21.69 43.25
CA ALA A 51 13.60 20.38 43.72
C ALA A 51 13.96 20.22 45.24
N PRO A 52 14.37 19.02 45.74
CA PRO A 52 14.24 17.63 45.24
C PRO A 52 13.58 16.63 46.24
N HIS A 53 13.47 15.35 45.84
CA HIS A 53 13.22 14.12 46.65
C HIS A 53 11.86 13.89 47.36
N ALA A 54 11.12 12.87 46.92
CA ALA A 54 10.89 11.59 47.63
C ALA A 54 9.58 10.89 47.18
N GLU A 55 9.64 9.60 46.82
CA GLU A 55 8.44 8.73 46.85
C GLU A 55 8.11 8.35 48.32
N PRO A 56 6.86 7.94 48.61
CA PRO A 56 6.58 6.50 48.58
C PRO A 56 5.24 6.13 47.91
N ALA A 57 5.10 4.83 47.64
CA ALA A 57 4.05 4.25 46.80
C ALA A 57 2.73 3.89 47.52
N VAL A 58 1.78 3.44 46.69
CA VAL A 58 0.57 2.63 46.99
C VAL A 58 -0.68 3.37 47.52
N ALA A 59 -1.59 3.66 46.58
CA ALA A 59 -3.04 3.55 46.79
C ALA A 59 -3.77 3.33 45.44
N GLN A 60 -3.77 2.09 44.93
CA GLN A 60 -4.62 1.67 43.80
C GLN A 60 -5.83 0.86 44.27
N ARG A 61 -6.93 1.02 43.52
CA ARG A 61 -8.33 0.57 43.71
C ARG A 61 -9.18 1.68 44.36
N LEU A 62 -10.28 2.15 43.75
CA LEU A 62 -11.22 1.45 42.85
C LEU A 62 -11.64 2.28 41.63
N ASN A 63 -11.53 1.72 40.42
CA ASN A 63 -12.59 1.81 39.38
C ASN A 63 -12.25 0.85 38.21
N GLU A 64 -13.11 -0.15 37.98
CA GLU A 64 -13.03 -1.09 36.85
C GLU A 64 -14.24 -0.90 35.90
N SER A 65 -14.11 -1.43 34.68
CA SER A 65 -15.17 -1.55 33.66
C SER A 65 -15.57 -0.29 32.88
N SER A 66 -14.59 0.34 32.24
CA SER A 66 -14.79 1.02 30.95
C SER A 66 -13.57 0.76 30.08
N GLY A 67 -13.75 0.09 28.93
CA GLY A 67 -12.65 -0.39 28.08
C GLY A 67 -11.63 0.71 27.79
N GLN A 68 -10.36 0.45 28.12
CA GLN A 68 -9.38 1.51 28.29
C GLN A 68 -8.95 2.05 26.92
N ARG A 69 -9.41 3.27 26.61
CA ARG A 69 -9.00 3.99 25.40
C ARG A 69 -7.60 4.55 25.61
N LEU A 70 -6.67 4.15 24.74
CA LEU A 70 -5.30 4.63 24.77
C LEU A 70 -5.21 6.02 24.11
N ALA A 71 -5.66 7.04 24.83
CA ALA A 71 -5.55 8.44 24.41
C ALA A 71 -4.08 8.88 24.41
N VAL A 72 -3.38 8.67 23.29
CA VAL A 72 -1.97 9.03 23.14
C VAL A 72 -1.84 10.54 22.99
N GLY A 73 -1.19 11.19 23.97
CA GLY A 73 -1.03 12.65 24.00
C GLY A 73 -0.13 13.18 22.87
N ASN A 74 -0.37 14.42 22.45
CA ASN A 74 0.48 15.11 21.50
C ASN A 74 1.92 15.19 22.04
N GLY A 75 2.90 14.87 21.20
CA GLY A 75 4.32 14.77 21.55
C GLY A 75 4.75 13.43 22.16
N ALA A 76 3.83 12.53 22.49
CA ALA A 76 4.19 11.20 22.98
C ALA A 76 4.71 10.30 21.85
N SER A 77 5.59 9.35 22.19
CA SER A 77 6.05 8.31 21.28
C SER A 77 5.16 7.07 21.38
N PHE A 78 4.78 6.51 20.23
CA PHE A 78 4.02 5.28 20.09
C PHE A 78 4.63 4.44 18.97
N ALA A 79 5.09 3.22 19.27
CA ALA A 79 5.82 2.36 18.32
C ALA A 79 6.98 3.08 17.59
N GLY A 80 7.65 4.03 18.26
CA GLY A 80 8.69 4.89 17.69
C GLY A 80 8.18 6.16 17.00
N TYR A 81 6.95 6.18 16.50
CA TYR A 81 6.33 7.37 15.90
C TYR A 81 6.06 8.44 16.94
N THR A 82 6.29 9.71 16.60
CA THR A 82 5.97 10.84 17.49
C THR A 82 4.60 11.40 17.12
N ILE A 83 3.61 11.22 17.99
CA ILE A 83 2.24 11.68 17.73
C ILE A 83 2.19 13.20 17.68
N LEU A 84 1.69 13.78 16.58
CA LEU A 84 1.49 15.21 16.41
C LEU A 84 0.12 15.65 16.93
N ARG A 85 -0.93 14.95 16.50
CA ARG A 85 -2.33 15.21 16.91
C ARG A 85 -3.22 14.03 16.58
N GLN A 86 -4.33 13.90 17.30
CA GLN A 86 -5.42 13.02 16.89
C GLN A 86 -6.10 13.56 15.60
N LEU A 87 -6.45 12.65 14.70
CA LEU A 87 -7.25 12.89 13.49
C LEU A 87 -8.72 12.49 13.71
N GLY A 88 -8.96 11.42 14.47
CA GLY A 88 -10.29 10.98 14.84
C GLY A 88 -10.28 9.83 15.85
N ALA A 89 -11.44 9.55 16.44
CA ALA A 89 -11.65 8.43 17.35
C ALA A 89 -13.00 7.76 17.03
N GLY A 90 -12.99 6.43 16.91
CA GLY A 90 -14.17 5.59 16.72
C GLY A 90 -14.31 4.53 17.82
N GLY A 91 -15.33 3.68 17.72
CA GLY A 91 -15.53 2.59 18.68
C GLY A 91 -14.50 1.45 18.61
N MET A 92 -13.85 1.28 17.46
CA MET A 92 -12.90 0.18 17.19
C MET A 92 -11.44 0.62 17.12
N ALA A 93 -11.19 1.90 16.83
CA ALA A 93 -9.85 2.42 16.58
C ALA A 93 -9.76 3.92 16.84
N GLU A 94 -8.55 4.38 17.16
CA GLU A 94 -8.17 5.78 17.23
C GLU A 94 -7.12 6.08 16.16
N VAL A 95 -7.22 7.25 15.53
CA VAL A 95 -6.45 7.63 14.35
C VAL A 95 -5.65 8.88 14.67
N TYR A 96 -4.34 8.80 14.49
CA TYR A 96 -3.38 9.83 14.85
C TYR A 96 -2.55 10.24 13.65
N LEU A 97 -2.22 11.54 13.56
CA LEU A 97 -1.16 12.04 12.70
C LEU A 97 0.14 11.97 13.49
N ALA A 98 1.17 11.35 12.93
CA ALA A 98 2.47 11.21 13.59
C ALA A 98 3.63 11.54 12.65
N LEU A 99 4.78 11.89 13.22
CA LEU A 99 6.06 11.89 12.52
C LEU A 99 6.60 10.47 12.51
N HIS A 100 7.07 10.00 11.35
CA HIS A 100 7.78 8.74 11.24
C HIS A 100 9.14 8.82 11.96
N PRO A 101 9.56 7.81 12.76
CA PRO A 101 10.74 7.89 13.64
C PRO A 101 12.06 8.24 12.93
N ARG A 102 12.20 7.87 11.66
CA ARG A 102 13.46 7.90 10.90
C ARG A 102 13.38 8.66 9.57
N LEU A 103 12.20 9.13 9.18
CA LEU A 103 11.96 9.71 7.85
C LEU A 103 11.22 11.03 8.01
N PRO A 104 11.55 12.08 7.23
CA PRO A 104 10.90 13.39 7.32
C PRO A 104 9.50 13.39 6.66
N ARG A 105 8.69 12.39 6.99
CA ARG A 105 7.31 12.20 6.52
C ARG A 105 6.33 12.17 7.68
N ARG A 106 5.08 12.50 7.38
CA ARG A 106 3.95 12.31 8.29
C ARG A 106 3.18 11.06 7.87
N ASP A 107 2.82 10.26 8.85
CA ASP A 107 2.05 9.04 8.69
C ASP A 107 0.77 9.10 9.52
N VAL A 108 -0.23 8.36 9.09
CA VAL A 108 -1.43 8.09 9.86
C VAL A 108 -1.21 6.80 10.63
N ILE A 109 -1.27 6.87 11.96
CA ILE A 109 -1.21 5.73 12.86
C ILE A 109 -2.61 5.43 13.35
N LYS A 110 -3.13 4.26 12.98
CA LYS A 110 -4.41 3.74 13.44
C LYS A 110 -4.15 2.68 14.51
N VAL A 111 -4.56 2.96 15.74
CA VAL A 111 -4.40 2.10 16.91
C VAL A 111 -5.75 1.46 17.22
N LEU A 112 -5.80 0.13 17.32
CA LEU A 112 -7.03 -0.59 17.64
C LEU A 112 -7.31 -0.60 19.15
N ALA A 113 -8.59 -0.61 19.50
CA ALA A 113 -9.02 -0.73 20.89
C ALA A 113 -8.57 -2.08 21.49
N GLU A 114 -8.24 -2.07 22.78
CA GLU A 114 -7.80 -3.26 23.53
C GLU A 114 -8.83 -4.41 23.42
N ALA A 115 -10.12 -4.09 23.56
CA ALA A 115 -11.22 -5.05 23.46
C ALA A 115 -11.29 -5.81 22.13
N VAL A 116 -10.78 -5.22 21.04
CA VAL A 116 -10.68 -5.87 19.72
C VAL A 116 -9.32 -6.57 19.56
N THR A 117 -8.27 -6.04 20.18
CA THR A 117 -6.92 -6.64 20.16
C THR A 117 -6.81 -7.91 21.01
N ALA A 118 -7.70 -8.11 21.99
CA ALA A 118 -7.67 -9.26 22.89
C ALA A 118 -8.09 -10.60 22.25
N ASP A 119 -8.82 -10.59 21.13
CA ASP A 119 -9.28 -11.82 20.44
C ASP A 119 -8.16 -12.43 19.55
N PRO A 120 -7.68 -13.65 19.83
CA PRO A 120 -6.66 -14.32 19.01
C PRO A 120 -7.05 -14.51 17.54
N GLU A 121 -8.31 -14.83 17.23
CA GLU A 121 -8.77 -15.07 15.86
C GLU A 121 -8.80 -13.76 15.06
N PHE A 122 -9.19 -12.67 15.73
CA PHE A 122 -9.08 -11.33 15.16
C PHE A 122 -7.63 -10.94 14.89
N ARG A 123 -6.71 -11.19 15.84
CA ARG A 123 -5.28 -10.85 15.68
C ARG A 123 -4.64 -11.57 14.50
N GLU A 124 -4.89 -12.86 14.31
CA GLU A 124 -4.37 -13.61 13.17
C GLU A 124 -4.91 -13.07 11.83
N ARG A 125 -6.21 -12.75 11.80
CA ARG A 125 -6.86 -12.17 10.62
C ARG A 125 -6.34 -10.76 10.31
N PHE A 126 -6.19 -9.91 11.32
CA PHE A 126 -5.61 -8.57 11.21
C PHE A 126 -4.23 -8.64 10.58
N ASN A 127 -3.33 -9.48 11.11
CA ASN A 127 -1.98 -9.60 10.57
C ASN A 127 -2.00 -10.09 9.11
N ARG A 128 -2.80 -11.10 8.78
CA ARG A 128 -2.92 -11.62 7.40
C ARG A 128 -3.48 -10.58 6.42
N GLU A 129 -4.52 -9.85 6.81
CA GLU A 129 -5.12 -8.82 5.94
C GLU A 129 -4.23 -7.56 5.86
N ALA A 130 -3.48 -7.23 6.92
CA ALA A 130 -2.48 -6.15 6.92
C ALA A 130 -1.29 -6.48 6.01
N ASP A 131 -0.78 -7.71 6.05
CA ASP A 131 0.32 -8.18 5.20
C ASP A 131 -0.08 -8.15 3.72
N LEU A 132 -1.31 -8.56 3.39
CA LEU A 132 -1.86 -8.40 2.04
C LEU A 132 -2.01 -6.92 1.66
N ALA A 133 -2.55 -6.08 2.54
CA ALA A 133 -2.71 -4.65 2.29
C ALA A 133 -1.36 -3.94 2.03
N ALA A 134 -0.30 -4.32 2.74
CA ALA A 134 1.05 -3.79 2.54
C ALA A 134 1.67 -4.15 1.17
N THR A 135 1.16 -5.18 0.48
CA THR A 135 1.58 -5.49 -0.90
C THR A 135 0.84 -4.66 -1.97
N LEU A 136 -0.19 -3.89 -1.61
CA LEU A 136 -1.00 -3.15 -2.57
C LEU A 136 -0.30 -1.85 -3.01
N TRP A 137 0.17 -1.83 -4.26
CA TRP A 137 0.72 -0.64 -4.89
C TRP A 137 -0.16 -0.22 -6.09
N HIS A 138 -1.01 0.78 -5.86
CA HIS A 138 -1.98 1.28 -6.84
C HIS A 138 -2.22 2.79 -6.63
N PRO A 139 -2.32 3.62 -7.68
CA PRO A 139 -2.41 5.09 -7.55
C PRO A 139 -3.60 5.61 -6.74
N HIS A 140 -4.66 4.79 -6.63
CA HIS A 140 -5.89 5.08 -5.91
C HIS A 140 -6.06 4.26 -4.61
N ILE A 141 -4.98 3.72 -4.05
CA ILE A 141 -4.97 3.06 -2.73
C ILE A 141 -4.00 3.84 -1.82
N VAL A 142 -4.40 4.06 -0.57
CA VAL A 142 -3.51 4.62 0.47
C VAL A 142 -2.46 3.56 0.84
N GLY A 143 -1.17 3.89 0.73
CA GLY A 143 -0.09 2.95 1.04
C GLY A 143 -0.05 2.61 2.53
N VAL A 144 0.09 1.32 2.84
CA VAL A 144 0.41 0.82 4.20
C VAL A 144 1.93 0.66 4.31
N HIS A 145 2.55 1.18 5.37
CA HIS A 145 4.01 1.12 5.53
C HIS A 145 4.47 0.02 6.49
N ASP A 146 3.76 -0.11 7.62
CA ASP A 146 4.16 -0.97 8.73
C ASP A 146 2.94 -1.28 9.61
N ARG A 147 2.98 -2.42 10.30
CA ARG A 147 1.91 -2.92 11.18
C ARG A 147 2.52 -3.74 12.31
N GLY A 148 1.96 -3.64 13.50
CA GLY A 148 2.50 -4.38 14.63
C GLY A 148 1.63 -4.33 15.87
N GLU A 149 2.26 -4.66 16.99
CA GLU A 149 1.70 -4.56 18.33
C GLU A 149 2.58 -3.63 19.17
N PHE A 150 1.96 -2.77 19.97
CA PHE A 150 2.64 -1.92 20.92
C PHE A 150 1.76 -1.73 22.15
N ASN A 151 2.31 -1.98 23.35
CA ASN A 151 1.58 -1.95 24.63
C ASN A 151 0.26 -2.76 24.63
N GLY A 152 0.22 -3.91 23.94
CA GLY A 152 -0.99 -4.75 23.85
C GLY A 152 -2.06 -4.23 22.88
N HIS A 153 -1.76 -3.21 22.07
CA HIS A 153 -2.62 -2.71 21.01
C HIS A 153 -2.06 -3.06 19.63
N LEU A 154 -2.90 -3.60 18.75
CA LEU A 154 -2.58 -3.70 17.32
C LEU A 154 -2.61 -2.30 16.70
N TRP A 155 -1.66 -2.02 15.82
CA TRP A 155 -1.57 -0.75 15.10
C TRP A 155 -1.13 -0.96 13.66
N ILE A 156 -1.50 0.01 12.82
CA ILE A 156 -1.11 0.07 11.40
C ILE A 156 -0.76 1.52 11.04
N SER A 157 0.30 1.68 10.25
CA SER A 157 0.77 2.95 9.71
C SER A 157 0.53 3.03 8.21
N MET A 158 0.12 4.20 7.74
CA MET A 158 -0.24 4.43 6.34
C MET A 158 0.05 5.87 5.90
N ASP A 159 0.04 6.11 4.59
CA ASP A 159 0.23 7.44 3.99
C ASP A 159 -0.69 8.50 4.63
N TYR A 160 -0.11 9.61 5.10
CA TYR A 160 -0.90 10.81 5.37
C TYR A 160 -1.28 11.51 4.06
N VAL A 161 -2.56 11.42 3.70
CA VAL A 161 -3.13 12.19 2.59
C VAL A 161 -3.57 13.56 3.10
N GLU A 162 -2.88 14.61 2.66
CA GLU A 162 -3.26 16.00 2.92
C GLU A 162 -4.43 16.40 2.00
N GLY A 163 -5.60 16.63 2.58
CA GLY A 163 -6.86 16.76 1.85
C GLY A 163 -8.09 16.65 2.74
N THR A 164 -9.21 16.27 2.11
CA THR A 164 -10.50 15.97 2.76
C THR A 164 -10.97 14.56 2.42
N ASP A 165 -11.94 14.02 3.14
CA ASP A 165 -12.69 12.84 2.71
C ASP A 165 -13.94 13.24 1.90
N ALA A 166 -14.48 12.31 1.10
CA ALA A 166 -15.65 12.57 0.26
C ALA A 166 -16.94 12.75 1.07
N SER A 167 -17.06 12.20 2.29
CA SER A 167 -18.22 12.44 3.16
C SER A 167 -18.25 13.89 3.65
N ARG A 168 -17.09 14.44 4.02
CA ARG A 168 -16.94 15.84 4.38
C ARG A 168 -17.17 16.75 3.16
N LEU A 169 -16.61 16.42 2.00
CA LEU A 169 -16.79 17.20 0.78
C LEU A 169 -18.28 17.31 0.37
N VAL A 170 -19.02 16.20 0.39
CA VAL A 170 -20.47 16.23 0.11
C VAL A 170 -21.20 17.12 1.12
N LYS A 171 -20.92 16.93 2.42
CA LYS A 171 -21.58 17.68 3.49
C LYS A 171 -21.31 19.19 3.45
N GLU A 172 -20.10 19.60 3.08
CA GLU A 172 -19.68 21.01 3.12
C GLU A 172 -19.92 21.76 1.80
N ASN A 173 -19.87 21.07 0.65
CA ASN A 173 -19.90 21.71 -0.67
C ASN A 173 -21.03 21.23 -1.59
N TYR A 174 -21.61 20.04 -1.36
CA TYR A 174 -22.54 19.40 -2.30
C TYR A 174 -23.72 18.73 -1.59
N ALA A 175 -24.39 19.46 -0.69
CA ALA A 175 -25.50 18.95 0.12
C ALA A 175 -26.72 18.49 -0.70
N GLU A 176 -26.87 18.97 -1.94
CA GLU A 176 -27.90 18.53 -2.90
C GLU A 176 -27.35 17.54 -3.96
N GLY A 177 -26.13 17.02 -3.74
CA GLY A 177 -25.43 16.11 -4.64
C GLY A 177 -24.34 16.77 -5.48
N MET A 178 -23.33 15.97 -5.83
CA MET A 178 -22.18 16.39 -6.64
C MET A 178 -22.52 16.41 -8.15
N PRO A 179 -21.73 17.16 -8.96
CA PRO A 179 -21.72 17.01 -10.41
C PRO A 179 -21.34 15.58 -10.82
N ILE A 180 -22.11 14.99 -11.73
CA ILE A 180 -21.92 13.61 -12.21
C ILE A 180 -20.49 13.34 -12.72
N HIS A 181 -19.83 14.30 -13.36
CA HIS A 181 -18.45 14.13 -13.82
C HIS A 181 -17.43 13.96 -12.68
N GLU A 182 -17.60 14.67 -11.55
CA GLU A 182 -16.75 14.48 -10.36
C GLU A 182 -17.00 13.10 -9.73
N VAL A 183 -18.26 12.65 -9.68
CA VAL A 183 -18.60 11.32 -9.18
C VAL A 183 -18.07 10.22 -10.09
N CYS A 184 -18.19 10.35 -11.41
CA CYS A 184 -17.64 9.39 -12.37
C CYS A 184 -16.13 9.21 -12.21
N ALA A 185 -15.38 10.29 -11.94
CA ALA A 185 -13.95 10.22 -11.65
C ALA A 185 -13.67 9.45 -10.34
N ILE A 186 -14.40 9.77 -9.26
CA ILE A 186 -14.29 9.05 -7.98
C ILE A 186 -14.61 7.57 -8.13
N VAL A 187 -15.73 7.25 -8.78
CA VAL A 187 -16.21 5.87 -8.98
C VAL A 187 -15.23 5.06 -9.84
N HIS A 188 -14.65 5.65 -10.90
CA HIS A 188 -13.61 4.97 -11.69
C HIS A 188 -12.33 4.71 -10.88
N ALA A 189 -11.83 5.69 -10.14
CA ALA A 189 -10.64 5.56 -9.30
C ALA A 189 -10.81 4.45 -8.24
N VAL A 190 -11.94 4.48 -7.52
CA VAL A 190 -12.26 3.51 -6.46
C VAL A 190 -12.58 2.13 -7.03
N ALA A 191 -13.31 2.02 -8.14
CA ALA A 191 -13.51 0.75 -8.84
C ALA A 191 -12.19 0.13 -9.32
N GLY A 192 -11.29 0.98 -9.82
CA GLY A 192 -9.95 0.59 -10.24
C GLY A 192 -9.15 -0.06 -9.10
N ALA A 193 -9.20 0.56 -7.92
CA ALA A 193 -8.57 0.10 -6.68
C ALA A 193 -9.19 -1.19 -6.11
N LEU A 194 -10.52 -1.29 -6.10
CA LEU A 194 -11.24 -2.46 -5.59
C LEU A 194 -10.93 -3.71 -6.41
N ASP A 195 -11.10 -3.66 -7.74
CA ASP A 195 -10.79 -4.82 -8.60
C ASP A 195 -9.31 -5.24 -8.48
N TYR A 196 -8.38 -4.28 -8.33
CA TYR A 196 -6.94 -4.54 -8.13
C TYR A 196 -6.66 -5.32 -6.82
N ALA A 197 -7.39 -5.03 -5.75
CA ALA A 197 -7.29 -5.74 -4.47
C ALA A 197 -8.02 -7.10 -4.52
N HIS A 198 -9.17 -7.18 -5.20
CA HIS A 198 -9.92 -8.42 -5.40
C HIS A 198 -9.10 -9.46 -6.16
N ASP A 199 -8.35 -9.04 -7.20
CA ASP A 199 -7.42 -9.91 -7.94
C ASP A 199 -6.24 -10.44 -7.08
N ARG A 200 -6.07 -9.91 -5.86
CA ARG A 200 -5.09 -10.34 -4.84
C ARG A 200 -5.74 -11.02 -3.64
N GLY A 201 -7.04 -11.32 -3.71
CA GLY A 201 -7.79 -11.99 -2.64
C GLY A 201 -8.13 -11.10 -1.44
N LEU A 202 -8.00 -9.77 -1.53
CA LEU A 202 -8.36 -8.85 -0.45
C LEU A 202 -9.65 -8.10 -0.76
N LEU A 203 -10.65 -8.22 0.13
CA LEU A 203 -11.90 -7.45 0.10
C LEU A 203 -11.81 -6.24 1.02
N HIS A 204 -12.50 -5.15 0.68
CA HIS A 204 -12.50 -3.92 1.48
C HIS A 204 -13.55 -3.96 2.60
N ARG A 205 -14.78 -4.44 2.32
CA ARG A 205 -15.90 -4.62 3.26
C ARG A 205 -16.43 -3.35 3.94
N ASP A 206 -15.95 -2.16 3.56
CA ASP A 206 -16.31 -0.85 4.15
C ASP A 206 -16.20 0.32 3.15
N VAL A 207 -16.58 0.11 1.89
CA VAL A 207 -16.58 1.19 0.89
C VAL A 207 -17.67 2.20 1.24
N LYS A 208 -17.27 3.43 1.57
CA LYS A 208 -18.15 4.55 1.92
C LYS A 208 -17.45 5.90 1.68
N PRO A 209 -18.17 7.03 1.56
CA PRO A 209 -17.56 8.33 1.30
C PRO A 209 -16.46 8.75 2.29
N ALA A 210 -16.57 8.37 3.56
CA ALA A 210 -15.58 8.71 4.59
C ALA A 210 -14.22 7.98 4.43
N ASN A 211 -14.17 6.90 3.64
CA ASN A 211 -12.95 6.13 3.35
C ASN A 211 -12.34 6.51 1.99
N ILE A 212 -12.90 7.51 1.29
CA ILE A 212 -12.40 8.03 0.01
C ILE A 212 -11.76 9.39 0.27
N LEU A 213 -10.43 9.45 0.19
CA LEU A 213 -9.63 10.63 0.44
C LEU A 213 -9.33 11.39 -0.86
N LEU A 214 -9.41 12.72 -0.79
CA LEU A 214 -9.33 13.65 -1.92
C LEU A 214 -8.32 14.75 -1.61
N THR A 215 -7.23 14.86 -2.38
CA THR A 215 -6.21 15.89 -2.15
C THR A 215 -6.68 17.28 -2.59
N HIS A 216 -6.11 18.34 -2.01
CA HIS A 216 -6.34 19.70 -2.51
C HIS A 216 -5.73 19.88 -3.92
N PRO A 217 -6.39 20.60 -4.84
CA PRO A 217 -5.99 20.68 -6.26
C PRO A 217 -4.94 21.77 -6.59
N GLU A 218 -4.23 22.34 -5.62
CA GLU A 218 -3.49 23.61 -5.79
C GLU A 218 -2.29 23.58 -6.77
N ALA A 219 -1.91 22.42 -7.30
CA ALA A 219 -0.86 22.30 -8.32
C ALA A 219 -1.08 21.20 -9.38
N GLY A 220 -2.31 20.67 -9.53
CA GLY A 220 -2.58 19.59 -10.49
C GLY A 220 -3.92 18.89 -10.28
N GLU A 221 -4.07 17.70 -10.88
CA GLU A 221 -5.27 16.89 -10.75
C GLU A 221 -5.49 16.41 -9.29
N ARG A 222 -6.75 16.48 -8.83
CA ARG A 222 -7.17 15.97 -7.52
C ARG A 222 -6.92 14.45 -7.47
N ARG A 223 -6.01 14.00 -6.63
CA ARG A 223 -5.84 12.55 -6.36
C ARG A 223 -7.02 12.04 -5.56
N ILE A 224 -7.52 10.88 -5.95
CA ILE A 224 -8.55 10.11 -5.26
C ILE A 224 -7.86 8.85 -4.72
N LEU A 225 -7.95 8.59 -3.42
CA LEU A 225 -7.36 7.42 -2.77
C LEU A 225 -8.38 6.72 -1.87
N LEU A 226 -8.41 5.39 -1.94
CA LEU A 226 -9.21 4.53 -1.08
C LEU A 226 -8.37 4.12 0.14
N ALA A 227 -8.88 4.45 1.33
CA ALA A 227 -8.28 4.17 2.63
C ALA A 227 -9.04 3.06 3.36
N ASP A 228 -8.48 2.55 4.46
CA ASP A 228 -9.20 1.63 5.37
C ASP A 228 -9.69 0.32 4.72
N PHE A 229 -8.85 -0.32 3.91
CA PHE A 229 -9.01 -1.74 3.54
C PHE A 229 -9.26 -2.60 4.80
N GLY A 230 -10.00 -3.71 4.63
CA GLY A 230 -10.80 -4.38 5.67
C GLY A 230 -10.12 -4.97 6.91
N VAL A 231 -8.82 -4.70 7.09
CA VAL A 231 -7.88 -5.22 8.11
C VAL A 231 -8.44 -5.29 9.53
N ALA A 232 -9.40 -4.43 9.89
CA ALA A 232 -9.97 -4.32 11.23
C ALA A 232 -11.46 -4.75 11.37
N ARG A 233 -12.00 -5.61 10.49
CA ARG A 233 -13.39 -6.11 10.62
C ARG A 233 -13.54 -7.61 10.93
N HIS A 234 -14.27 -7.89 12.01
CA HIS A 234 -14.87 -9.21 12.24
C HIS A 234 -15.90 -9.54 11.15
N LEU A 235 -15.79 -10.75 10.59
CA LEU A 235 -16.89 -11.37 9.82
C LEU A 235 -17.91 -12.07 10.75
N GLY A 236 -17.53 -12.36 12.00
CA GLY A 236 -18.38 -13.08 12.97
C GLY A 236 -19.44 -12.22 13.67
N ASP A 237 -19.17 -10.93 13.88
CA ASP A 237 -20.09 -10.01 14.56
C ASP A 237 -21.35 -9.68 13.75
N ILE A 238 -21.41 -10.06 12.48
CA ILE A 238 -22.57 -9.73 11.64
C ILE A 238 -23.77 -10.63 11.96
N SER A 239 -23.52 -11.86 12.43
CA SER A 239 -24.52 -12.68 13.16
C SER A 239 -24.84 -12.14 14.57
N GLY A 240 -24.04 -11.23 15.11
CA GLY A 240 -24.16 -10.63 16.44
C GLY A 240 -24.73 -9.22 16.47
N ILE A 241 -25.20 -8.66 15.34
CA ILE A 241 -25.74 -7.27 15.23
C ILE A 241 -26.78 -6.91 16.31
N THR A 242 -27.49 -7.90 16.86
CA THR A 242 -28.48 -7.71 17.92
C THR A 242 -27.90 -7.28 19.26
N GLU A 243 -26.62 -7.55 19.54
CA GLU A 243 -25.99 -7.27 20.83
C GLU A 243 -24.89 -6.19 20.73
N THR A 244 -25.30 -4.96 21.04
CA THR A 244 -24.45 -3.85 21.52
C THR A 244 -23.63 -3.06 20.46
N ASN A 245 -23.97 -1.76 20.37
CA ASN A 245 -23.08 -0.67 19.91
C ASN A 245 -22.66 -0.57 18.42
N VAL A 246 -23.46 -1.08 17.48
CA VAL A 246 -23.27 -0.78 16.04
C VAL A 246 -23.45 0.72 15.76
N ALA A 247 -22.39 1.37 15.24
CA ALA A 247 -22.45 2.77 14.81
C ALA A 247 -23.35 2.92 13.55
N VAL A 248 -24.40 3.73 13.67
CA VAL A 248 -25.44 3.96 12.64
C VAL A 248 -24.88 4.23 11.24
N GLY A 249 -23.76 4.94 11.14
CA GLY A 249 -23.15 5.35 9.86
C GLY A 249 -22.50 4.23 9.03
N THR A 250 -22.26 3.04 9.61
CA THR A 250 -21.61 1.93 8.90
C THR A 250 -22.60 1.11 8.06
N VAL A 251 -23.83 0.91 8.54
CA VAL A 251 -24.78 -0.03 7.91
C VAL A 251 -25.38 0.49 6.60
N ALA A 252 -25.32 1.79 6.34
CA ALA A 252 -25.94 2.47 5.19
C ALA A 252 -25.30 2.18 3.81
N TYR A 253 -24.25 1.36 3.77
CA TYR A 253 -23.54 0.92 2.55
C TYR A 253 -23.32 -0.59 2.51
N ALA A 254 -23.71 -1.32 3.55
CA ALA A 254 -23.39 -2.73 3.69
C ALA A 254 -24.23 -3.58 2.73
N ALA A 255 -23.58 -4.54 2.05
CA ALA A 255 -24.26 -5.45 1.16
C ALA A 255 -25.16 -6.44 1.92
N PRO A 256 -26.29 -6.90 1.34
CA PRO A 256 -27.21 -7.84 1.98
C PRO A 256 -26.53 -9.11 2.52
N GLU A 257 -25.65 -9.71 1.71
CA GLU A 257 -24.88 -10.90 2.06
C GLU A 257 -23.90 -10.66 3.22
N GLN A 258 -23.35 -9.44 3.33
CA GLN A 258 -22.53 -9.05 4.47
C GLN A 258 -23.41 -9.01 5.72
N LEU A 259 -24.56 -8.33 5.65
CA LEU A 259 -25.52 -8.19 6.76
C LEU A 259 -26.16 -9.51 7.23
N THR A 260 -26.17 -10.56 6.41
CA THR A 260 -26.64 -11.90 6.79
C THR A 260 -25.52 -12.87 7.20
N GLY A 261 -24.25 -12.45 7.17
CA GLY A 261 -23.10 -13.35 7.39
C GLY A 261 -22.97 -14.45 6.32
N SER A 262 -23.54 -14.22 5.12
CA SER A 262 -23.41 -15.13 3.97
C SER A 262 -22.02 -15.02 3.33
N PRO A 263 -21.61 -15.98 2.48
CA PRO A 263 -20.35 -15.88 1.75
C PRO A 263 -20.28 -14.58 0.94
N ILE A 264 -19.17 -13.85 1.08
CA ILE A 264 -18.93 -12.57 0.41
C ILE A 264 -17.82 -12.70 -0.64
N ASP A 265 -17.98 -11.97 -1.75
CA ASP A 265 -16.97 -11.78 -2.78
C ASP A 265 -16.83 -10.28 -3.13
N GLY A 266 -16.14 -9.94 -4.23
CA GLY A 266 -15.97 -8.55 -4.68
C GLY A 266 -17.27 -7.80 -4.99
N ARG A 267 -18.40 -8.51 -5.17
CA ARG A 267 -19.71 -7.90 -5.46
C ARG A 267 -20.34 -7.26 -4.22
N ALA A 268 -19.87 -7.59 -3.02
CA ALA A 268 -20.21 -6.86 -1.79
C ALA A 268 -19.60 -5.45 -1.81
N ASP A 269 -18.33 -5.32 -2.22
CA ASP A 269 -17.67 -4.03 -2.41
C ASP A 269 -18.26 -3.24 -3.60
N GLN A 270 -18.66 -3.91 -4.68
CA GLN A 270 -19.38 -3.29 -5.79
C GLN A 270 -20.72 -2.68 -5.34
N TYR A 271 -21.50 -3.40 -4.51
CA TYR A 271 -22.75 -2.88 -3.92
C TYR A 271 -22.48 -1.65 -3.04
N ALA A 272 -21.46 -1.72 -2.18
CA ALA A 272 -21.07 -0.62 -1.31
C ALA A 272 -20.55 0.61 -2.10
N LEU A 273 -19.84 0.39 -3.21
CA LEU A 273 -19.47 1.44 -4.16
C LEU A 273 -20.70 2.05 -4.86
N ALA A 274 -21.73 1.27 -5.18
CA ALA A 274 -22.97 1.79 -5.75
C ALA A 274 -23.76 2.62 -4.73
N ALA A 275 -23.87 2.17 -3.48
CA ALA A 275 -24.48 2.95 -2.40
C ALA A 275 -23.69 4.25 -2.11
N THR A 276 -22.36 4.20 -2.20
CA THR A 276 -21.48 5.36 -2.14
C THR A 276 -21.75 6.32 -3.30
N ALA A 277 -21.76 5.84 -4.55
CA ALA A 277 -22.01 6.66 -5.72
C ALA A 277 -23.39 7.34 -5.68
N PHE A 278 -24.42 6.63 -5.19
CA PHE A 278 -25.75 7.20 -4.97
C PHE A 278 -25.67 8.39 -4.00
N HIS A 279 -25.04 8.21 -2.84
CA HIS A 279 -24.82 9.29 -1.87
C HIS A 279 -24.07 10.48 -2.48
N LEU A 280 -22.98 10.25 -3.22
CA LEU A 280 -22.26 11.35 -3.86
C LEU A 280 -23.14 12.13 -4.85
N LEU A 281 -24.09 11.48 -5.53
CA LEU A 281 -24.98 12.13 -6.52
C LEU A 281 -26.21 12.82 -5.93
N THR A 282 -26.69 12.41 -4.75
CA THR A 282 -27.94 12.91 -4.15
C THR A 282 -27.77 13.67 -2.84
N GLY A 283 -26.58 13.61 -2.22
CA GLY A 283 -26.31 14.14 -0.89
C GLY A 283 -26.74 13.22 0.27
N ALA A 284 -27.33 12.05 0.00
CA ALA A 284 -27.76 11.09 1.04
C ALA A 284 -27.66 9.61 0.58
N PRO A 285 -27.34 8.65 1.47
CA PRO A 285 -27.28 7.23 1.11
C PRO A 285 -28.66 6.70 0.67
N PRO A 286 -28.73 5.61 -0.12
CA PRO A 286 -29.97 5.10 -0.69
C PRO A 286 -31.00 4.67 0.38
N PHE A 287 -30.53 4.23 1.55
CA PHE A 287 -31.38 3.94 2.71
C PHE A 287 -30.87 4.72 3.92
N GLN A 288 -31.77 5.49 4.56
CA GLN A 288 -31.45 6.28 5.74
C GLN A 288 -32.61 6.26 6.73
N HIS A 289 -32.34 5.85 7.96
CA HIS A 289 -33.30 5.86 9.05
C HIS A 289 -32.57 6.03 10.39
N SER A 290 -33.25 6.58 11.41
CA SER A 290 -32.67 6.81 12.74
C SER A 290 -32.40 5.53 13.53
N ASN A 291 -33.15 4.46 13.22
CA ASN A 291 -32.94 3.11 13.74
C ASN A 291 -32.09 2.27 12.75
N PRO A 292 -30.87 1.82 13.12
CA PRO A 292 -30.02 0.95 12.29
C PRO A 292 -30.71 -0.33 11.81
N ILE A 293 -31.57 -0.95 12.64
CA ILE A 293 -32.29 -2.18 12.29
C ILE A 293 -33.25 -1.95 11.12
N ALA A 294 -33.82 -0.74 11.01
CA ALA A 294 -34.61 -0.39 9.84
C ALA A 294 -33.72 -0.33 8.60
N VAL A 295 -32.60 0.43 8.63
CA VAL A 295 -31.65 0.53 7.51
C VAL A 295 -31.17 -0.85 7.03
N ILE A 296 -30.85 -1.75 7.96
CA ILE A 296 -30.51 -3.16 7.67
C ILE A 296 -31.68 -3.85 6.96
N SER A 297 -32.90 -3.75 7.47
CA SER A 297 -34.09 -4.33 6.83
C SER A 297 -34.33 -3.78 5.41
N GLN A 298 -34.03 -2.50 5.16
CA GLN A 298 -34.14 -1.90 3.82
C GLN A 298 -33.08 -2.45 2.88
N HIS A 299 -31.82 -2.52 3.31
CA HIS A 299 -30.75 -3.18 2.55
C HIS A 299 -31.10 -4.64 2.23
N LEU A 300 -31.69 -5.39 3.16
CA LEU A 300 -32.08 -6.79 2.93
C LEU A 300 -33.30 -6.97 2.02
N HIS A 301 -34.35 -6.13 2.15
CA HIS A 301 -35.68 -6.45 1.61
C HIS A 301 -36.35 -5.37 0.73
N GLU A 302 -35.97 -4.10 0.85
CA GLU A 302 -36.66 -3.00 0.15
C GLU A 302 -35.96 -2.64 -1.16
N ASP A 303 -36.68 -2.48 -2.26
CA ASP A 303 -36.08 -2.10 -3.55
C ASP A 303 -35.31 -0.77 -3.41
N PRO A 304 -34.13 -0.62 -4.05
CA PRO A 304 -33.38 0.64 -4.01
C PRO A 304 -34.22 1.77 -4.64
N PRO A 305 -34.24 2.98 -4.06
CA PRO A 305 -34.92 4.11 -4.66
C PRO A 305 -34.26 4.47 -6.00
N ARG A 306 -35.03 5.07 -6.90
CA ARG A 306 -34.50 5.50 -8.20
C ARG A 306 -33.62 6.71 -8.01
N LEU A 307 -32.58 6.84 -8.84
CA LEU A 307 -31.77 8.04 -8.83
C LEU A 307 -32.58 9.23 -9.33
N SER A 308 -33.49 9.01 -10.29
CA SER A 308 -34.43 10.00 -10.81
C SER A 308 -35.29 10.69 -9.74
N ASP A 309 -35.57 10.00 -8.63
CA ASP A 309 -36.44 10.52 -7.56
C ASP A 309 -35.78 11.67 -6.79
N PHE A 310 -34.46 11.76 -6.85
CA PHE A 310 -33.63 12.80 -6.23
C PHE A 310 -32.96 13.71 -7.28
N ARG A 311 -32.56 13.13 -8.41
CA ARG A 311 -31.83 13.78 -9.51
C ARG A 311 -32.51 13.44 -10.84
N PRO A 312 -33.62 14.12 -11.21
CA PRO A 312 -34.34 13.85 -12.45
C PRO A 312 -33.49 14.02 -13.72
N ASP A 313 -32.43 14.81 -13.64
CA ASP A 313 -31.42 15.00 -14.69
C ASP A 313 -30.57 13.75 -14.97
N LEU A 314 -30.64 12.72 -14.09
CA LEU A 314 -29.84 11.50 -14.14
C LEU A 314 -30.69 10.22 -14.34
N ALA A 315 -31.93 10.34 -14.84
CA ALA A 315 -32.85 9.20 -14.98
C ALA A 315 -32.32 8.03 -15.83
N GLU A 316 -31.43 8.29 -16.80
CA GLU A 316 -30.74 7.25 -17.60
C GLU A 316 -29.87 6.29 -16.76
N LEU A 317 -29.54 6.66 -15.51
CA LEU A 317 -28.77 5.84 -14.59
C LEU A 317 -29.64 4.92 -13.71
N ASP A 318 -30.97 5.06 -13.71
CA ASP A 318 -31.86 4.26 -12.85
C ASP A 318 -31.64 2.75 -13.03
N GLY A 319 -31.54 2.29 -14.28
CA GLY A 319 -31.29 0.87 -14.58
C GLY A 319 -29.90 0.39 -14.13
N VAL A 320 -28.89 1.27 -14.17
CA VAL A 320 -27.54 0.99 -13.69
C VAL A 320 -27.53 0.84 -12.18
N PHE A 321 -28.15 1.77 -11.44
CA PHE A 321 -28.24 1.72 -9.98
C PHE A 321 -29.14 0.58 -9.49
N ALA A 322 -30.28 0.30 -10.15
CA ALA A 322 -31.14 -0.83 -9.80
C ALA A 322 -30.42 -2.18 -9.92
N ARG A 323 -29.60 -2.36 -10.97
CA ARG A 323 -28.74 -3.54 -11.11
C ARG A 323 -27.62 -3.56 -10.07
N ALA A 324 -26.94 -2.44 -9.88
CA ALA A 324 -25.79 -2.32 -8.98
C ALA A 324 -26.15 -2.52 -7.49
N LEU A 325 -27.40 -2.20 -7.11
CA LEU A 325 -27.98 -2.36 -5.78
C LEU A 325 -28.96 -3.55 -5.67
N ALA A 326 -28.92 -4.48 -6.64
CA ALA A 326 -29.74 -5.69 -6.59
C ALA A 326 -29.42 -6.54 -5.34
N LYS A 327 -30.44 -7.16 -4.75
CA LYS A 327 -30.28 -7.85 -3.46
C LYS A 327 -29.38 -9.07 -3.55
N ARG A 328 -29.51 -9.84 -4.63
CA ARG A 328 -28.73 -11.05 -4.92
C ARG A 328 -27.42 -10.67 -5.63
N PRO A 329 -26.24 -11.10 -5.17
CA PRO A 329 -24.95 -10.79 -5.82
C PRO A 329 -24.88 -11.21 -7.29
N GLU A 330 -25.54 -12.29 -7.68
CA GLU A 330 -25.61 -12.79 -9.06
C GLU A 330 -26.37 -11.88 -10.04
N ASP A 331 -27.25 -11.02 -9.54
CA ASP A 331 -28.02 -10.09 -10.37
C ASP A 331 -27.27 -8.75 -10.62
N ARG A 332 -26.08 -8.56 -10.03
CA ARG A 332 -25.29 -7.32 -10.06
C ARG A 332 -24.29 -7.23 -11.23
N PHE A 333 -23.32 -6.32 -11.13
CA PHE A 333 -22.12 -6.29 -11.97
C PHE A 333 -21.06 -7.22 -11.38
N GLU A 334 -20.36 -7.98 -12.23
CA GLU A 334 -19.35 -8.95 -11.77
C GLU A 334 -18.08 -8.28 -11.20
N ARG A 335 -17.73 -7.09 -11.72
CA ARG A 335 -16.53 -6.32 -11.37
C ARG A 335 -16.88 -4.88 -11.05
N CYS A 336 -16.12 -4.22 -10.18
CA CYS A 336 -16.36 -2.82 -9.83
C CYS A 336 -16.18 -1.90 -11.04
N ARG A 337 -15.19 -2.15 -11.90
CA ARG A 337 -14.96 -1.39 -13.14
C ARG A 337 -16.15 -1.47 -14.10
N ALA A 338 -16.81 -2.62 -14.19
CA ALA A 338 -17.99 -2.78 -15.07
C ALA A 338 -19.16 -1.89 -14.62
N PHE A 339 -19.36 -1.71 -13.30
CA PHE A 339 -20.29 -0.72 -12.78
C PHE A 339 -19.85 0.71 -13.11
N ALA A 340 -18.57 1.06 -12.91
CA ALA A 340 -18.04 2.39 -13.20
C ALA A 340 -18.20 2.79 -14.67
N THR A 341 -17.89 1.87 -15.59
CA THR A 341 -18.08 2.05 -17.04
C THR A 341 -19.55 2.31 -17.37
N ALA A 342 -20.47 1.48 -16.86
CA ALA A 342 -21.91 1.65 -17.12
C ALA A 342 -22.44 3.02 -16.65
N VAL A 343 -21.96 3.55 -15.52
CA VAL A 343 -22.32 4.90 -15.05
C VAL A 343 -21.85 6.00 -16.02
N SER A 344 -20.69 5.83 -16.67
CA SER A 344 -20.15 6.84 -17.60
C SER A 344 -20.68 6.71 -19.04
N GLU A 345 -20.97 5.51 -19.52
CA GLU A 345 -21.55 5.30 -20.85
C GLU A 345 -22.97 5.89 -20.96
N SER A 346 -23.83 5.64 -19.97
CA SER A 346 -25.17 6.24 -19.89
C SER A 346 -25.15 7.77 -19.83
N PHE A 347 -24.10 8.38 -19.25
CA PHE A 347 -23.93 9.83 -19.25
C PHE A 347 -23.38 10.36 -20.59
N GLY A 348 -22.41 9.66 -21.19
CA GLY A 348 -21.77 10.06 -22.45
C GLY A 348 -22.72 10.14 -23.63
N ALA A 349 -23.73 9.25 -23.69
CA ALA A 349 -24.75 9.23 -24.74
C ALA A 349 -25.54 10.56 -24.86
N VAL A 350 -25.68 11.30 -23.77
CA VAL A 350 -26.38 12.60 -23.73
C VAL A 350 -25.51 13.72 -24.34
N GLY A 351 -24.19 13.64 -24.18
CA GLY A 351 -23.24 14.66 -24.67
C GLY A 351 -23.13 14.72 -26.19
N ASP A 352 -23.23 13.58 -26.88
CA ASP A 352 -23.11 13.51 -28.35
C ASP A 352 -24.46 13.77 -29.05
N SER A 353 -25.56 13.35 -28.43
CA SER A 353 -26.94 13.63 -28.89
C SER A 353 -27.26 15.13 -28.97
N GLY A 354 -26.51 15.99 -28.25
CA GLY A 354 -26.65 17.45 -28.27
C GLY A 354 -25.86 18.20 -29.36
N ARG A 355 -25.01 17.51 -30.14
CA ARG A 355 -24.13 18.16 -31.16
C ARG A 355 -24.34 17.69 -32.61
N GLY A 356 -25.12 16.65 -32.84
CA GLY A 356 -25.40 16.08 -34.17
C GLY A 356 -26.55 16.71 -34.97
N ALA A 357 -26.74 18.04 -34.93
CA ALA A 357 -27.93 18.70 -35.50
C ALA A 357 -27.67 19.71 -36.64
N ALA A 358 -26.73 19.41 -37.57
CA ALA A 358 -26.68 20.08 -38.89
C ALA A 358 -25.72 19.38 -39.89
N ALA A 359 -26.20 18.43 -40.70
CA ALA A 359 -25.74 18.21 -42.09
C ALA A 359 -26.52 17.11 -42.83
N GLY A 360 -26.94 17.39 -44.07
CA GLY A 360 -26.95 16.41 -45.16
C GLY A 360 -28.00 15.29 -45.14
N ALA A 361 -29.24 15.60 -45.50
CA ALA A 361 -30.17 14.57 -45.97
C ALA A 361 -29.76 14.04 -47.36
N VAL A 362 -29.63 12.72 -47.52
CA VAL A 362 -29.67 12.05 -48.83
C VAL A 362 -30.67 10.90 -48.77
N VAL A 363 -31.58 10.89 -49.74
CA VAL A 363 -32.66 9.89 -49.86
C VAL A 363 -32.13 8.62 -50.53
N ALA A 364 -32.40 7.45 -49.94
CA ALA A 364 -32.37 6.17 -50.63
C ALA A 364 -33.54 5.29 -50.14
N THR A 365 -34.24 4.64 -51.07
CA THR A 365 -35.56 4.04 -50.85
C THR A 365 -35.56 2.51 -50.83
N GLY A 366 -36.41 1.92 -49.98
CA GLY A 366 -36.77 0.50 -49.98
C GLY A 366 -36.03 -0.34 -48.93
N HIS A 367 -36.62 -1.36 -48.32
CA HIS A 367 -37.89 -2.03 -48.61
C HIS A 367 -38.57 -2.48 -47.29
N ARG A 368 -39.89 -2.31 -47.15
CA ARG A 368 -40.64 -2.82 -45.99
C ARG A 368 -40.88 -4.32 -46.11
N ARG A 369 -40.60 -5.09 -45.06
CA ARG A 369 -41.36 -6.32 -44.73
C ARG A 369 -41.76 -6.32 -43.27
N ARG A 370 -43.08 -6.37 -43.02
CA ARG A 370 -43.67 -6.65 -41.70
C ARG A 370 -43.69 -8.17 -41.51
N GLY A 371 -43.27 -8.63 -40.33
CA GLY A 371 -43.46 -9.98 -39.79
C GLY A 371 -44.02 -9.86 -38.36
N PRO A 372 -44.78 -10.85 -37.85
CA PRO A 372 -45.87 -10.56 -36.93
C PRO A 372 -45.47 -10.42 -35.47
N VAL A 373 -46.25 -9.61 -34.76
CA VAL A 373 -46.37 -9.62 -33.30
C VAL A 373 -46.86 -11.01 -32.85
N HIS A 374 -46.23 -11.58 -31.83
CA HIS A 374 -46.80 -12.68 -31.05
C HIS A 374 -46.98 -12.26 -29.61
N MET A 375 -48.23 -11.98 -29.25
CA MET A 375 -48.69 -12.15 -27.87
C MET A 375 -48.72 -13.64 -27.57
N ILE A 376 -48.04 -14.09 -26.52
CA ILE A 376 -48.33 -15.38 -25.88
C ILE A 376 -48.62 -15.15 -24.40
N ALA A 377 -49.72 -15.77 -23.99
CA ALA A 377 -50.39 -15.60 -22.71
C ALA A 377 -49.56 -15.97 -21.48
N ILE A 378 -49.91 -15.31 -20.37
CA ILE A 378 -49.64 -15.78 -19.01
C ILE A 378 -50.27 -17.17 -18.84
N LEU A 379 -49.47 -18.20 -18.51
CA LEU A 379 -49.97 -19.50 -18.09
C LEU A 379 -49.47 -19.82 -16.68
N GLY A 380 -50.31 -19.53 -15.67
CA GLY A 380 -49.99 -19.82 -14.28
C GLY A 380 -50.05 -21.32 -13.98
N GLN A 381 -48.91 -21.94 -13.69
CA GLN A 381 -48.87 -23.32 -13.20
C GLN A 381 -49.15 -23.37 -11.69
N ARG A 382 -50.37 -23.80 -11.33
CA ARG A 382 -50.69 -24.20 -9.96
C ARG A 382 -49.99 -25.53 -9.63
N VAL A 383 -48.83 -25.47 -8.97
CA VAL A 383 -48.19 -26.68 -8.43
C VAL A 383 -48.93 -27.14 -7.17
N SER A 384 -49.35 -28.41 -7.19
CA SER A 384 -50.18 -29.04 -6.15
C SER A 384 -49.46 -29.17 -4.80
N SER A 385 -50.19 -28.90 -3.71
CA SER A 385 -49.71 -28.98 -2.31
C SER A 385 -49.28 -30.37 -1.86
N LYS A 386 -49.48 -31.42 -2.68
CA LYS A 386 -49.10 -32.80 -2.37
C LYS A 386 -47.62 -33.12 -2.66
N ALA A 387 -46.90 -32.30 -3.43
CA ALA A 387 -45.48 -32.54 -3.74
C ALA A 387 -44.51 -32.19 -2.59
N ARG A 388 -44.95 -31.42 -1.58
CA ARG A 388 -44.09 -30.94 -0.47
C ARG A 388 -43.80 -31.98 0.61
N TRP A 389 -44.56 -33.07 0.67
CA TRP A 389 -44.42 -34.11 1.69
C TRP A 389 -43.47 -35.23 1.26
N ALA A 390 -43.35 -35.52 -0.04
CA ALA A 390 -42.45 -36.55 -0.56
C ALA A 390 -40.97 -36.15 -0.42
N THR A 391 -40.62 -34.90 -0.72
CA THR A 391 -39.24 -34.39 -0.61
C THR A 391 -38.79 -34.27 0.84
N ALA A 392 -39.66 -33.85 1.76
CA ALA A 392 -39.35 -33.81 3.19
C ALA A 392 -39.03 -35.21 3.76
N LEU A 393 -39.77 -36.23 3.32
CA LEU A 393 -39.59 -37.61 3.79
C LEU A 393 -38.28 -38.22 3.23
N VAL A 394 -37.91 -37.94 1.98
CA VAL A 394 -36.61 -38.32 1.41
C VAL A 394 -35.45 -37.64 2.15
N CYS A 395 -35.54 -36.34 2.45
CA CYS A 395 -34.50 -35.65 3.24
C CYS A 395 -34.37 -36.22 4.66
N ALA A 396 -35.48 -36.54 5.34
CA ALA A 396 -35.45 -37.14 6.67
C ALA A 396 -34.79 -38.53 6.67
N VAL A 397 -35.05 -39.36 5.66
CA VAL A 397 -34.39 -40.68 5.51
C VAL A 397 -32.90 -40.53 5.22
N LEU A 398 -32.49 -39.57 4.38
CA LEU A 398 -31.07 -39.32 4.10
C LEU A 398 -30.31 -38.82 5.35
N ILE A 399 -30.93 -37.97 6.16
CA ILE A 399 -30.36 -37.51 7.44
C ILE A 399 -30.23 -38.69 8.44
N ALA A 400 -31.24 -39.57 8.51
CA ALA A 400 -31.18 -40.75 9.36
C ALA A 400 -30.06 -41.73 8.94
N VAL A 401 -29.88 -41.95 7.64
CA VAL A 401 -28.78 -42.80 7.11
C VAL A 401 -27.41 -42.18 7.40
N ALA A 402 -27.25 -40.86 7.20
CA ALA A 402 -26.01 -40.16 7.54
C ALA A 402 -25.68 -40.23 9.05
N ALA A 403 -26.69 -40.08 9.92
CA ALA A 403 -26.53 -40.21 11.36
C ALA A 403 -26.10 -41.64 11.77
N THR A 404 -26.66 -42.68 11.15
CA THR A 404 -26.24 -44.07 11.42
C THR A 404 -24.84 -44.40 10.91
N TRP A 405 -24.40 -43.80 9.79
CA TRP A 405 -23.04 -44.01 9.27
C TRP A 405 -21.96 -43.37 10.15
N SER A 406 -22.24 -42.19 10.73
CA SER A 406 -21.30 -41.47 11.60
C SER A 406 -21.02 -42.22 12.91
N ILE A 407 -22.04 -42.89 13.47
CA ILE A 407 -21.91 -43.69 14.71
C ILE A 407 -21.07 -44.96 14.48
N LEU A 408 -21.12 -45.56 13.29
CA LEU A 408 -20.44 -46.83 13.00
C LEU A 408 -18.92 -46.71 12.76
N TYR A 409 -18.42 -45.50 12.49
CA TYR A 409 -16.99 -45.23 12.27
C TYR A 409 -16.26 -44.58 13.44
N SER A 410 -16.97 -44.28 14.54
CA SER A 410 -16.38 -43.63 15.72
C SER A 410 -15.64 -44.57 16.68
N VAL A 411 -15.42 -45.85 16.29
CA VAL A 411 -14.77 -46.86 17.13
C VAL A 411 -13.81 -47.73 16.30
N GLN A 412 -12.56 -47.30 16.17
CA GLN A 412 -11.40 -48.17 15.89
C GLN A 412 -10.27 -47.81 16.86
N PRO A 413 -9.57 -48.80 17.46
CA PRO A 413 -8.46 -48.53 18.37
C PRO A 413 -7.14 -48.31 17.62
N ASP A 414 -6.38 -47.29 18.02
CA ASP A 414 -5.06 -47.00 17.46
C ASP A 414 -3.99 -48.04 17.83
N PRO A 415 -3.01 -48.33 16.95
CA PRO A 415 -1.86 -49.17 17.24
C PRO A 415 -0.81 -48.46 18.13
N PRO A 416 0.07 -49.20 18.84
CA PRO A 416 0.99 -48.62 19.81
C PRO A 416 2.15 -47.84 19.17
N PRO A 417 2.67 -46.78 19.83
CA PRO A 417 3.70 -45.91 19.28
C PRO A 417 5.10 -46.54 19.33
N SER A 418 5.90 -46.27 18.30
CA SER A 418 7.35 -46.54 18.28
C SER A 418 8.12 -45.27 18.61
N ASN A 419 8.89 -45.27 19.70
CA ASN A 419 9.89 -44.22 19.98
C ASN A 419 11.00 -44.27 18.93
N PRO A 420 11.54 -43.10 18.53
CA PRO A 420 12.89 -42.80 19.01
C PRO A 420 13.12 -41.34 19.47
N ALA A 421 13.96 -41.23 20.50
CA ALA A 421 14.82 -40.10 20.88
C ALA A 421 14.21 -38.68 21.04
N LEU A 422 14.25 -38.19 22.28
CA LEU A 422 14.14 -36.76 22.58
C LEU A 422 15.29 -35.98 21.92
N ALA A 423 14.97 -34.90 21.22
CA ALA A 423 15.86 -33.75 21.06
C ALA A 423 15.27 -32.57 21.87
N SER A 424 16.08 -31.98 22.74
CA SER A 424 15.65 -31.04 23.77
C SER A 424 15.50 -29.59 23.29
N LYS A 425 14.80 -28.79 24.11
CA LYS A 425 14.63 -27.33 24.05
C LYS A 425 15.80 -26.54 23.41
N PRO A 426 15.51 -25.45 22.67
CA PRO A 426 16.52 -24.45 22.34
C PRO A 426 17.11 -23.84 23.64
N SER A 427 18.43 -23.88 23.76
CA SER A 427 19.17 -23.12 24.77
C SER A 427 19.62 -21.77 24.20
N ALA A 428 19.86 -20.81 25.10
CA ALA A 428 20.41 -19.49 24.78
C ALA A 428 21.76 -19.59 24.04
N PRO A 429 22.12 -18.60 23.18
CA PRO A 429 23.35 -18.65 22.41
C PRO A 429 24.59 -18.64 23.31
N ALA A 430 25.34 -19.73 23.29
CA ALA A 430 26.67 -19.82 23.88
C ALA A 430 27.70 -19.08 22.99
N ALA A 431 28.75 -18.55 23.61
CA ALA A 431 29.77 -17.76 22.93
C ALA A 431 30.41 -18.50 21.75
N SER A 432 30.52 -17.82 20.61
CA SER A 432 31.15 -18.36 19.40
C SER A 432 32.63 -18.71 19.66
N ALA A 433 33.07 -19.82 19.09
CA ALA A 433 34.48 -20.21 19.11
C ALA A 433 35.35 -19.18 18.36
N ALA A 434 36.59 -19.01 18.81
CA ALA A 434 37.56 -18.10 18.19
C ALA A 434 37.96 -18.55 16.76
N PRO A 435 38.31 -17.62 15.86
CA PRO A 435 38.52 -17.91 14.44
C PRO A 435 39.87 -18.58 14.15
N THR A 436 39.87 -19.51 13.18
CA THR A 436 41.10 -20.07 12.59
C THR A 436 41.53 -19.24 11.39
N ALA A 437 42.83 -19.04 11.21
CA ALA A 437 43.39 -18.11 10.23
C ALA A 437 43.16 -18.53 8.77
N GLY A 438 42.27 -17.81 8.08
CA GLY A 438 42.09 -17.82 6.63
C GLY A 438 41.22 -16.63 6.25
N GLY A 439 41.77 -15.68 5.50
CA GLY A 439 41.00 -14.54 5.01
C GLY A 439 39.96 -14.95 3.96
N PRO A 440 39.09 -14.01 3.51
CA PRO A 440 38.14 -14.27 2.44
C PRO A 440 38.86 -14.79 1.19
N VAL A 441 38.27 -15.80 0.53
CA VAL A 441 38.82 -16.43 -0.66
C VAL A 441 37.92 -16.19 -1.86
N LEU A 442 38.51 -15.75 -2.97
CA LEU A 442 37.90 -15.61 -4.29
C LEU A 442 38.83 -16.26 -5.32
N ASN A 443 38.75 -17.59 -5.43
CA ASN A 443 39.65 -18.42 -6.24
C ASN A 443 38.85 -19.41 -7.10
N GLY A 444 39.05 -19.36 -8.42
CA GLY A 444 38.43 -20.27 -9.38
C GLY A 444 37.68 -19.54 -10.48
N THR A 445 36.94 -20.32 -11.27
CA THR A 445 36.03 -19.82 -12.31
C THR A 445 34.64 -19.62 -11.73
N TYR A 446 34.02 -18.49 -12.04
CA TYR A 446 32.70 -18.10 -11.57
C TYR A 446 31.80 -17.72 -12.76
N ARG A 447 30.53 -18.14 -12.69
CA ARG A 447 29.44 -17.65 -13.53
C ARG A 447 28.76 -16.49 -12.80
N LEU A 448 28.77 -15.31 -13.40
CA LEU A 448 28.16 -14.11 -12.86
C LEU A 448 26.84 -13.90 -13.60
N ALA A 449 25.72 -14.02 -12.89
CA ALA A 449 24.38 -13.78 -13.41
C ALA A 449 23.94 -12.35 -13.06
N TYR A 450 23.50 -11.60 -14.05
CA TYR A 450 23.08 -10.21 -13.90
C TYR A 450 21.56 -10.12 -13.95
N ASP A 451 20.92 -9.66 -12.88
CA ASP A 451 19.46 -9.49 -12.84
C ASP A 451 19.06 -8.16 -13.50
N GLN A 452 19.04 -8.18 -14.84
CA GLN A 452 18.64 -7.02 -15.65
C GLN A 452 17.19 -6.57 -15.36
N THR A 453 16.33 -7.42 -14.78
CA THR A 453 14.95 -7.05 -14.41
C THR A 453 14.88 -6.18 -13.16
N LYS A 454 15.89 -6.28 -12.28
CA LYS A 454 16.06 -5.45 -11.07
C LYS A 454 17.09 -4.33 -11.26
N ARG A 455 17.48 -4.02 -12.51
CA ARG A 455 18.38 -2.93 -12.87
C ARG A 455 17.79 -1.59 -12.42
N THR A 456 18.54 -0.84 -11.62
CA THR A 456 18.23 0.55 -11.29
C THR A 456 19.06 1.49 -12.15
N THR A 457 18.51 2.63 -12.54
CA THR A 457 19.17 3.63 -13.40
C THR A 457 19.01 5.01 -12.80
N ASN A 458 19.74 6.00 -13.32
CA ASN A 458 19.62 7.37 -12.87
C ASN A 458 18.53 8.21 -13.54
N GLY A 459 17.54 7.58 -14.18
CA GLY A 459 16.58 8.26 -15.03
C GLY A 459 17.18 8.77 -16.35
N ILE A 460 18.47 8.51 -16.62
CA ILE A 460 19.08 8.68 -17.94
C ILE A 460 19.09 7.31 -18.63
N SER A 461 18.36 7.19 -19.73
CA SER A 461 18.24 5.94 -20.48
C SER A 461 19.51 5.64 -21.28
N ILE A 462 20.15 4.51 -20.99
CA ILE A 462 21.21 3.93 -21.82
C ILE A 462 20.62 3.18 -23.03
N ARG A 463 21.40 3.06 -24.12
CA ARG A 463 20.98 2.46 -25.41
C ARG A 463 21.72 1.17 -25.76
N HIS A 464 22.17 0.45 -24.74
CA HIS A 464 22.69 -0.91 -24.83
C HIS A 464 22.04 -1.74 -23.73
N ASP A 465 21.83 -3.02 -24.01
CA ASP A 465 21.47 -3.98 -22.98
C ASP A 465 22.73 -4.67 -22.49
N GLY A 466 22.89 -4.78 -21.17
CA GLY A 466 24.01 -5.50 -20.58
C GLY A 466 23.83 -7.01 -20.76
N ALA A 467 24.94 -7.75 -20.75
CA ALA A 467 24.89 -9.21 -20.78
C ALA A 467 24.03 -9.76 -19.62
N ALA A 468 23.30 -10.85 -19.87
CA ALA A 468 22.51 -11.55 -18.84
C ALA A 468 23.39 -12.47 -17.97
N THR A 469 24.52 -12.93 -18.51
CA THR A 469 25.56 -13.69 -17.80
C THR A 469 26.94 -13.28 -18.29
N GLY A 470 27.98 -13.51 -17.48
CA GLY A 470 29.37 -13.45 -17.91
C GLY A 470 30.24 -14.37 -17.06
N TRP A 471 31.40 -14.74 -17.58
CA TRP A 471 32.28 -15.73 -16.96
C TRP A 471 33.63 -15.12 -16.63
N TRP A 472 34.10 -15.38 -15.42
CA TRP A 472 35.32 -14.77 -14.88
C TRP A 472 36.14 -15.80 -14.11
N ALA A 473 37.44 -15.87 -14.40
CA ALA A 473 38.40 -16.50 -13.52
C ALA A 473 38.91 -15.46 -12.52
N PHE A 474 39.01 -15.83 -11.25
CA PHE A 474 39.59 -15.00 -10.20
C PHE A 474 40.68 -15.74 -9.42
N ARG A 475 41.68 -14.99 -8.95
CA ARG A 475 42.56 -15.43 -7.86
C ARG A 475 42.73 -14.32 -6.82
N SER A 476 42.92 -14.72 -5.58
CA SER A 476 42.97 -13.85 -4.41
C SER A 476 44.13 -14.18 -3.49
N VAL A 477 44.59 -13.16 -2.74
CA VAL A 477 45.59 -13.31 -1.69
C VAL A 477 45.25 -12.41 -0.51
N CYS A 478 45.54 -12.88 0.70
CA CYS A 478 45.42 -12.10 1.92
C CYS A 478 46.80 -11.94 2.57
N THR A 479 47.09 -10.73 3.03
CA THR A 479 48.33 -10.38 3.75
C THR A 479 47.98 -9.57 5.00
N THR A 480 48.97 -9.23 5.82
CA THR A 480 48.81 -8.29 6.94
C THR A 480 48.37 -6.89 6.52
N LYS A 481 48.53 -6.51 5.24
CA LYS A 481 48.04 -5.25 4.65
C LYS A 481 46.60 -5.33 4.11
N GLY A 482 45.91 -6.47 4.29
CA GLY A 482 44.59 -6.75 3.73
C GLY A 482 44.62 -7.75 2.57
N CYS A 483 43.46 -7.95 1.93
CA CYS A 483 43.29 -8.89 0.82
C CYS A 483 43.00 -8.19 -0.50
N ALA A 484 43.46 -8.78 -1.60
CA ALA A 484 43.11 -8.38 -2.95
C ALA A 484 42.90 -9.60 -3.85
N ALA A 485 42.24 -9.38 -4.98
CA ALA A 485 42.03 -10.35 -6.03
C ALA A 485 42.29 -9.73 -7.41
N THR A 486 42.55 -10.58 -8.39
CA THR A 486 42.64 -10.23 -9.81
C THR A 486 41.71 -11.15 -10.58
N GLY A 487 41.05 -10.58 -11.60
CA GLY A 487 40.10 -11.27 -12.44
C GLY A 487 40.43 -11.11 -13.92
N THR A 488 40.05 -12.11 -14.71
CA THR A 488 40.07 -12.07 -16.18
C THR A 488 38.77 -12.66 -16.70
N GLN A 489 38.11 -11.96 -17.61
CA GLN A 489 36.91 -12.44 -18.30
C GLN A 489 37.26 -13.61 -19.21
N LEU A 490 36.37 -14.60 -19.28
CA LEU A 490 36.53 -15.82 -20.05
C LEU A 490 35.61 -15.81 -21.28
N ASP A 491 35.97 -16.61 -22.29
CA ASP A 491 35.18 -16.78 -23.49
C ASP A 491 33.80 -17.42 -23.20
N ASP A 492 32.71 -16.85 -23.73
CA ASP A 492 31.33 -17.36 -23.51
C ASP A 492 31.04 -18.72 -24.16
N ALA A 493 31.97 -19.28 -24.95
CA ALA A 493 31.78 -20.55 -25.65
C ALA A 493 32.22 -21.76 -24.83
N THR A 494 33.38 -21.68 -24.18
CA THR A 494 34.02 -22.79 -23.46
C THR A 494 34.41 -22.43 -22.03
N HIS A 495 34.58 -21.13 -21.73
CA HIS A 495 35.09 -20.58 -20.48
C HIS A 495 36.46 -21.19 -20.11
N GLN A 496 37.28 -21.55 -21.10
CA GLN A 496 38.61 -22.15 -20.93
C GLN A 496 39.76 -21.20 -21.33
N VAL A 497 39.47 -20.14 -22.08
CA VAL A 497 40.45 -19.13 -22.46
C VAL A 497 39.98 -17.75 -22.02
N ALA A 498 40.91 -16.80 -21.94
CA ALA A 498 40.55 -15.41 -21.72
C ALA A 498 39.73 -14.91 -22.91
N ASP A 499 38.70 -14.10 -22.65
CA ASP A 499 38.04 -13.36 -23.72
C ASP A 499 39.04 -12.39 -24.36
N THR A 500 38.99 -12.30 -25.68
CA THR A 500 39.84 -11.43 -26.50
C THR A 500 39.04 -10.36 -27.23
N THR A 501 37.70 -10.42 -27.13
CA THR A 501 36.77 -9.40 -27.60
C THR A 501 37.08 -8.07 -26.92
N ASP A 502 37.07 -6.97 -27.68
CA ASP A 502 37.37 -5.61 -27.23
C ASP A 502 38.69 -5.45 -26.43
N GLY A 503 39.67 -6.33 -26.67
CA GLY A 503 40.99 -6.32 -26.04
C GLY A 503 41.12 -7.19 -24.78
N GLY A 504 40.04 -7.84 -24.35
CA GLY A 504 39.97 -8.69 -23.17
C GLY A 504 39.85 -7.89 -21.86
N GLN A 505 38.87 -8.24 -21.02
CA GLN A 505 38.67 -7.56 -19.74
C GLN A 505 39.43 -8.24 -18.60
N ALA A 506 40.14 -7.42 -17.83
CA ALA A 506 40.77 -7.78 -16.56
C ALA A 506 40.36 -6.77 -15.49
N ASP A 507 40.21 -7.23 -14.25
CA ASP A 507 39.79 -6.43 -13.10
C ASP A 507 40.69 -6.71 -11.89
N THR A 508 40.77 -5.75 -10.97
CA THR A 508 41.51 -5.84 -9.71
C THR A 508 40.59 -5.46 -8.57
N LEU A 509 40.39 -6.37 -7.62
CA LEU A 509 39.49 -6.19 -6.49
C LEU A 509 40.26 -6.08 -5.18
N ARG A 510 39.77 -5.30 -4.22
CA ARG A 510 40.25 -5.29 -2.83
C ARG A 510 39.15 -5.78 -1.90
N PHE A 511 39.50 -6.50 -0.84
CA PHE A 511 38.52 -6.85 0.19
C PHE A 511 38.41 -5.71 1.21
N VAL A 512 37.29 -5.00 1.19
CA VAL A 512 37.02 -3.86 2.06
C VAL A 512 35.63 -4.04 2.67
N GLY A 513 35.56 -4.11 3.99
CA GLY A 513 34.28 -4.15 4.72
C GLY A 513 33.37 -5.32 4.32
N GLY A 514 33.89 -6.54 4.18
CA GLY A 514 33.08 -7.69 3.80
C GLY A 514 32.90 -7.90 2.28
N TYR A 515 33.36 -6.97 1.42
CA TYR A 515 33.18 -7.04 -0.03
C TYR A 515 34.48 -7.10 -0.78
N TRP A 516 34.51 -7.92 -1.83
CA TRP A 516 35.40 -7.72 -2.96
C TRP A 516 34.90 -6.54 -3.78
N GLN A 517 35.61 -5.41 -3.73
CA GLN A 517 35.31 -4.20 -4.49
C GLN A 517 36.29 -4.06 -5.65
N GLY A 518 35.79 -4.11 -6.89
CA GLY A 518 36.57 -3.88 -8.12
C GLY A 518 36.86 -2.41 -8.36
N ALA A 519 38.02 -2.14 -8.96
CA ALA A 519 38.38 -0.79 -9.40
C ALA A 519 37.53 -0.40 -10.62
N PRO A 520 37.19 0.89 -10.84
CA PRO A 520 36.51 1.32 -12.05
C PRO A 520 37.36 1.08 -13.30
N VAL A 521 37.02 0.07 -14.10
CA VAL A 521 37.66 -0.25 -15.37
C VAL A 521 36.97 0.55 -16.48
N GLN A 522 37.74 1.33 -17.26
CA GLN A 522 37.21 2.03 -18.43
C GLN A 522 37.09 1.11 -19.64
N GLN A 523 35.96 1.20 -20.34
CA GLN A 523 35.68 0.51 -21.59
C GLN A 523 35.05 1.46 -22.62
N ARG A 524 34.96 1.01 -23.88
CA ARG A 524 34.08 1.61 -24.88
C ARG A 524 32.97 0.63 -25.26
N VAL A 525 31.74 1.10 -25.33
CA VAL A 525 30.60 0.29 -25.79
C VAL A 525 29.91 0.93 -26.98
N GLY A 526 29.36 0.10 -27.87
CA GLY A 526 28.51 0.53 -28.98
C GLY A 526 27.08 0.80 -28.53
N CYS A 527 26.44 1.80 -29.14
CA CYS A 527 25.07 2.18 -28.82
C CYS A 527 24.14 1.96 -30.01
N THR A 528 23.02 1.26 -29.76
CA THR A 528 22.07 0.89 -30.79
C THR A 528 21.03 2.00 -30.97
N GLN A 529 20.89 2.54 -32.19
CA GLN A 529 19.78 3.44 -32.51
C GLN A 529 18.47 2.64 -32.70
N PRO A 530 17.27 3.29 -32.64
CA PRO A 530 15.98 2.60 -32.83
C PRO A 530 15.80 1.87 -34.17
N ASN A 531 16.71 2.10 -35.14
CA ASN A 531 16.79 1.43 -36.43
C ASN A 531 17.76 0.23 -36.46
N GLY A 532 18.32 -0.17 -35.31
CA GLY A 532 19.25 -1.30 -35.17
C GLY A 532 20.70 -1.03 -35.58
N GLN A 533 21.05 0.16 -36.07
CA GLN A 533 22.44 0.46 -36.47
C GLN A 533 23.25 1.06 -35.31
N VAL A 534 24.43 0.49 -35.06
CA VAL A 534 25.46 1.06 -34.19
C VAL A 534 26.20 2.14 -34.98
N ARG A 535 25.97 3.41 -34.63
CA ARG A 535 26.59 4.57 -35.29
C ARG A 535 27.57 5.36 -34.42
N ALA A 536 27.65 5.03 -33.14
CA ALA A 536 28.48 5.71 -32.15
C ALA A 536 28.93 4.72 -31.06
N THR A 537 30.08 5.00 -30.46
CA THR A 537 30.58 4.35 -29.24
C THR A 537 30.79 5.40 -28.16
N GLN A 538 30.47 5.07 -26.91
CA GLN A 538 30.73 5.94 -25.75
C GLN A 538 31.71 5.27 -24.78
N GLN A 539 32.42 6.08 -23.99
CA GLN A 539 33.26 5.63 -22.89
C GLN A 539 32.43 5.46 -21.63
N GLU A 540 32.72 4.39 -20.89
CA GLU A 540 32.05 4.05 -19.63
C GLU A 540 33.06 3.47 -18.65
N THR A 541 32.76 3.55 -17.35
CA THR A 541 33.41 2.72 -16.33
C THR A 541 32.48 1.65 -15.82
N ILE A 542 32.99 0.43 -15.63
CA ILE A 542 32.33 -0.60 -14.82
C ILE A 542 33.12 -0.75 -13.51
N ALA A 543 32.41 -0.82 -12.38
CA ALA A 543 32.94 -1.26 -11.10
C ALA A 543 31.95 -2.24 -10.44
N TRP A 544 32.45 -3.18 -9.66
CA TRP A 544 31.62 -4.23 -9.05
C TRP A 544 31.88 -4.32 -7.55
N SER A 545 30.89 -4.79 -6.81
CA SER A 545 31.05 -5.14 -5.40
C SER A 545 30.34 -6.45 -5.09
N LEU A 546 31.04 -7.39 -4.46
CA LEU A 546 30.60 -8.77 -4.24
C LEU A 546 30.93 -9.23 -2.81
N ALA A 547 29.92 -9.52 -2.01
CA ALA A 547 30.08 -10.14 -0.68
C ALA A 547 29.94 -11.66 -0.76
N PRO A 548 30.87 -12.42 -0.16
CA PRO A 548 30.69 -13.85 0.10
C PRO A 548 29.41 -14.11 0.91
N GLN A 549 28.70 -15.17 0.54
CA GLN A 549 27.48 -15.63 1.22
C GLN A 549 27.72 -16.97 1.93
N ALA A 550 26.87 -17.30 2.91
CA ALA A 550 26.94 -18.59 3.62
C ALA A 550 26.66 -19.80 2.72
N ASP A 551 25.98 -19.61 1.58
CA ASP A 551 25.72 -20.64 0.56
C ASP A 551 26.91 -20.85 -0.41
N GLY A 552 28.02 -20.12 -0.23
CA GLY A 552 29.21 -20.20 -1.08
C GLY A 552 29.12 -19.39 -2.39
N THR A 553 27.99 -18.73 -2.66
CA THR A 553 27.90 -17.72 -3.73
C THR A 553 28.55 -16.40 -3.28
N LEU A 554 28.76 -15.48 -4.22
CA LEU A 554 28.89 -14.06 -3.88
C LEU A 554 27.72 -13.28 -4.45
N ARG A 555 27.27 -12.25 -3.72
CA ARG A 555 26.16 -11.39 -4.14
C ARG A 555 26.52 -9.93 -4.01
N GLY A 556 25.96 -9.10 -4.88
CA GLY A 556 26.14 -7.65 -4.81
C GLY A 556 25.70 -6.96 -6.08
N THR A 557 26.51 -6.03 -6.60
CA THR A 557 26.08 -5.10 -7.65
C THR A 557 27.20 -4.74 -8.62
N ARG A 558 26.90 -4.80 -9.92
CA ARG A 558 27.68 -4.16 -10.99
C ARG A 558 27.16 -2.74 -11.18
N THR A 559 28.06 -1.76 -11.17
CA THR A 559 27.77 -0.34 -11.42
C THR A 559 28.45 0.08 -12.71
N GLU A 560 27.68 0.63 -13.63
CA GLU A 560 28.13 1.18 -14.91
C GLU A 560 27.96 2.71 -14.84
N THR A 561 28.94 3.48 -15.30
CA THR A 561 28.87 4.96 -15.35
C THR A 561 29.36 5.47 -16.68
N VAL A 562 28.50 6.18 -17.41
CA VAL A 562 28.80 6.71 -18.75
C VAL A 562 29.60 8.00 -18.64
N LEU A 563 30.80 8.03 -19.22
CA LEU A 563 31.73 9.16 -19.14
C LEU A 563 31.55 10.17 -20.28
N SER A 564 31.14 9.73 -21.47
CA SER A 564 31.06 10.56 -22.68
C SER A 564 29.66 10.52 -23.32
N ASN A 565 29.35 11.44 -24.26
CA ASN A 565 27.96 11.73 -24.67
C ASN A 565 27.59 11.33 -26.10
N GLU A 566 28.39 10.53 -26.78
CA GLU A 566 28.20 10.17 -28.19
C GLU A 566 26.86 9.46 -28.44
N CYS A 567 26.26 8.86 -27.41
CA CYS A 567 24.95 8.20 -27.47
C CYS A 567 23.82 8.96 -26.75
N GLY A 568 24.08 10.17 -26.24
CA GLY A 568 23.13 10.98 -25.50
C GLY A 568 22.85 10.51 -24.06
N ALA A 569 23.76 9.72 -23.47
CA ALA A 569 23.61 9.10 -22.16
C ALA A 569 24.73 9.49 -21.17
N GLN A 570 25.48 10.59 -21.40
CA GLN A 570 26.56 10.99 -20.51
C GLN A 570 26.09 11.21 -19.07
N GLY A 571 26.88 10.72 -18.12
CA GLY A 571 26.53 10.74 -16.71
C GLY A 571 25.42 9.77 -16.34
N ALA A 572 24.97 8.89 -17.24
CA ALA A 572 24.10 7.79 -16.87
C ALA A 572 24.83 6.87 -15.88
N VAL A 573 24.11 6.43 -14.85
CA VAL A 573 24.63 5.49 -13.85
C VAL A 573 23.60 4.40 -13.68
N VAL A 574 24.06 3.16 -13.85
CA VAL A 574 23.23 1.97 -13.95
C VAL A 574 23.77 0.94 -12.96
N ARG A 575 22.89 0.37 -12.13
CA ARG A 575 23.25 -0.62 -11.11
C ARG A 575 22.44 -1.89 -11.35
N VAL A 576 23.13 -2.99 -11.61
CA VAL A 576 22.54 -4.31 -11.87
C VAL A 576 22.92 -5.26 -10.73
N PRO A 577 21.96 -5.89 -10.05
CA PRO A 577 22.27 -6.93 -9.06
C PRO A 577 22.98 -8.12 -9.69
N VAL A 578 23.97 -8.67 -8.99
CA VAL A 578 24.82 -9.76 -9.45
C VAL A 578 24.82 -10.91 -8.44
N VAL A 579 24.68 -12.13 -8.95
CA VAL A 579 24.98 -13.36 -8.22
C VAL A 579 26.12 -14.09 -8.93
N ALA A 580 27.24 -14.28 -8.23
CA ALA A 580 28.41 -15.01 -8.71
C ALA A 580 28.43 -16.41 -8.09
N THR A 581 28.32 -17.44 -8.92
CA THR A 581 28.36 -18.85 -8.49
C THR A 581 29.65 -19.49 -8.97
N ARG A 582 30.41 -20.11 -8.06
CA ARG A 582 31.64 -20.84 -8.42
C ARG A 582 31.29 -22.05 -9.30
N ALA A 583 31.98 -22.18 -10.42
CA ALA A 583 31.76 -23.24 -11.41
C ALA A 583 32.96 -24.22 -11.51
N GLY A 584 34.16 -23.82 -11.09
CA GLY A 584 35.34 -24.67 -11.15
C GLY A 584 36.62 -23.96 -10.71
N ASP A 585 37.76 -24.55 -11.03
CA ASP A 585 39.08 -23.93 -10.84
C ASP A 585 39.42 -23.00 -12.01
N VAL A 586 40.54 -22.28 -11.93
CA VAL A 586 41.02 -21.41 -13.02
C VAL A 586 41.63 -22.28 -14.13
N PRO A 587 41.25 -22.11 -15.42
CA PRO A 587 41.88 -22.85 -16.51
C PRO A 587 43.37 -22.52 -16.62
N ALA A 588 44.22 -23.53 -16.84
CA ALA A 588 45.68 -23.35 -16.88
C ALA A 588 46.16 -22.41 -18.00
N THR A 589 45.33 -22.21 -19.02
CA THR A 589 45.49 -21.29 -20.17
C THR A 589 45.20 -19.82 -19.85
N VAL A 590 44.60 -19.51 -18.69
CA VAL A 590 44.17 -18.15 -18.33
C VAL A 590 45.19 -17.49 -17.42
N ALA A 591 45.93 -16.51 -17.96
CA ALA A 591 46.90 -15.72 -17.20
C ALA A 591 46.21 -14.62 -16.39
N LEU A 592 46.09 -14.82 -15.08
CA LEU A 592 45.63 -13.79 -14.14
C LEU A 592 46.79 -12.85 -13.70
N GLY A 593 46.49 -11.60 -13.37
CA GLY A 593 47.46 -10.67 -12.76
C GLY A 593 47.80 -11.03 -11.30
N ASP A 594 48.85 -10.43 -10.69
CA ASP A 594 49.23 -10.74 -9.30
C ASP A 594 48.48 -9.89 -8.25
N PRO A 595 47.63 -10.48 -7.39
CA PRO A 595 46.94 -9.73 -6.33
C PRO A 595 47.89 -9.10 -5.30
N THR A 596 49.12 -9.60 -5.13
CA THR A 596 50.08 -8.94 -4.23
C THR A 596 50.52 -7.56 -4.75
N GLN A 597 50.52 -7.37 -6.07
CA GLN A 597 50.79 -6.05 -6.68
C GLN A 597 49.61 -5.10 -6.42
N VAL A 598 48.37 -5.60 -6.51
CA VAL A 598 47.17 -4.83 -6.14
C VAL A 598 47.25 -4.38 -4.68
N ILE A 599 47.66 -5.25 -3.75
CA ILE A 599 47.85 -4.86 -2.34
C ILE A 599 48.88 -3.73 -2.19
N ASN A 600 50.04 -3.85 -2.85
CA ASN A 600 51.18 -2.95 -2.68
C ASN A 600 51.09 -1.64 -3.49
N ALA A 601 50.17 -1.52 -4.45
CA ALA A 601 49.97 -0.28 -5.20
C ALA A 601 49.40 0.82 -4.29
N SER A 602 50.23 1.82 -3.97
CA SER A 602 49.80 3.07 -3.33
C SER A 602 49.11 3.97 -4.35
N THR A 603 47.86 3.68 -4.67
CA THR A 603 47.00 4.59 -5.44
C THR A 603 46.62 5.78 -4.58
N THR A 604 47.00 6.99 -5.00
CA THR A 604 46.30 8.23 -4.63
C THR A 604 44.80 7.99 -4.77
N ALA A 605 44.00 8.38 -3.78
CA ALA A 605 42.59 7.98 -3.72
C ALA A 605 41.80 8.49 -4.93
N SER A 606 41.61 7.63 -5.95
CA SER A 606 40.39 7.64 -6.74
C SER A 606 39.22 7.62 -5.76
N ALA A 607 38.24 8.51 -5.97
CA ALA A 607 37.15 8.75 -5.02
C ALA A 607 36.58 7.43 -4.48
N PRO A 608 36.39 7.30 -3.16
CA PRO A 608 36.11 6.00 -2.54
C PRO A 608 34.86 5.39 -3.17
N ALA A 609 35.08 4.22 -3.79
CA ALA A 609 34.02 3.40 -4.37
C ALA A 609 32.87 3.27 -3.37
N PRO A 610 31.60 3.30 -3.81
CA PRO A 610 30.48 3.21 -2.89
C PRO A 610 30.63 1.94 -2.04
N PRO A 611 30.72 2.08 -0.69
CA PRO A 611 30.79 0.94 0.20
C PRO A 611 29.54 0.09 0.02
N VAL A 612 29.65 -1.18 0.40
CA VAL A 612 28.55 -2.14 0.37
C VAL A 612 28.47 -2.81 1.75
N LEU A 613 27.33 -3.41 2.13
CA LEU A 613 26.92 -3.64 3.53
C LEU A 613 27.87 -4.52 4.36
N GLY A 614 28.80 -3.92 5.11
CA GLY A 614 29.75 -4.67 5.95
C GLY A 614 31.03 -3.93 6.32
N GLY A 615 31.29 -2.78 5.70
CA GLY A 615 32.26 -1.81 6.23
C GLY A 615 31.77 -1.23 7.54
N LEU A 616 32.70 -0.73 8.37
CA LEU A 616 32.35 0.20 9.45
C LEU A 616 31.61 1.38 8.79
N CYS A 617 30.34 1.58 9.16
CA CYS A 617 29.58 2.74 8.72
C CYS A 617 30.12 3.98 9.46
N SER A 618 31.00 4.72 8.81
CA SER A 618 31.60 5.97 9.31
C SER A 618 31.42 7.16 8.38
N ASP A 619 30.68 6.99 7.28
CA ASP A 619 30.58 7.94 6.16
C ASP A 619 29.08 8.25 5.93
N VAL A 620 28.55 9.21 6.72
CA VAL A 620 27.11 9.50 6.82
C VAL A 620 26.51 9.83 5.45
N GLY A 621 25.35 9.24 5.16
CA GLY A 621 24.65 9.40 3.89
C GLY A 621 25.24 8.62 2.72
N LYS A 622 26.34 7.86 2.90
CA LYS A 622 26.91 7.02 1.85
C LYS A 622 26.01 5.79 1.59
N VAL A 623 25.64 5.57 0.33
CA VAL A 623 24.71 4.51 -0.11
C VAL A 623 25.46 3.26 -0.56
N ALA A 624 24.94 2.14 -0.11
CA ALA A 624 25.44 0.79 -0.20
C ALA A 624 24.33 -0.18 -0.67
N TYR A 625 24.63 -1.48 -0.69
CA TYR A 625 23.67 -2.53 -1.03
C TYR A 625 23.75 -3.69 -0.03
N ASP A 626 22.60 -4.20 0.38
CA ASP A 626 22.44 -5.40 1.20
C ASP A 626 22.34 -6.63 0.28
N PRO A 627 23.36 -7.49 0.23
CA PRO A 627 23.32 -8.73 -0.56
C PRO A 627 22.43 -9.81 0.07
N THR A 628 22.13 -9.70 1.37
CA THR A 628 21.33 -10.65 2.16
C THR A 628 19.86 -10.47 1.84
N ASN A 629 19.39 -9.23 1.92
CA ASN A 629 17.99 -8.84 1.69
C ASN A 629 17.74 -8.30 0.26
N ASN A 630 18.80 -8.23 -0.58
CA ASN A 630 18.73 -7.81 -1.98
C ASN A 630 18.21 -6.35 -2.17
N GLU A 631 18.56 -5.44 -1.26
CA GLU A 631 18.04 -4.05 -1.20
C GLU A 631 19.13 -2.98 -1.04
N GLN A 632 18.85 -1.72 -1.38
CA GLN A 632 19.80 -0.63 -1.11
C GLN A 632 19.74 -0.21 0.37
N ILE A 633 20.89 0.19 0.89
CA ILE A 633 21.10 0.63 2.29
C ILE A 633 21.96 1.90 2.34
N VAL A 634 21.92 2.65 3.43
CA VAL A 634 22.64 3.92 3.63
C VAL A 634 23.30 3.95 5.01
N CYS A 635 24.46 4.58 5.11
CA CYS A 635 25.18 4.72 6.37
C CYS A 635 24.62 5.87 7.21
N GLU A 636 24.20 5.59 8.44
CA GLU A 636 23.73 6.57 9.44
C GLU A 636 24.78 6.80 10.54
N GLY A 637 26.06 6.84 10.17
CA GLY A 637 27.20 7.24 11.02
C GLY A 637 27.71 6.20 12.03
N SER A 638 26.95 5.14 12.29
CA SER A 638 27.43 3.96 13.05
C SER A 638 26.79 2.64 12.62
N SER A 639 25.64 2.68 11.95
CA SER A 639 24.91 1.51 11.45
C SER A 639 24.42 1.71 10.01
N TRP A 640 24.18 0.60 9.32
CA TRP A 640 23.56 0.60 8.00
C TRP A 640 22.05 0.47 8.14
N ALA A 641 21.30 1.40 7.53
CA ALA A 641 19.85 1.39 7.47
C ALA A 641 19.36 1.20 6.02
N LYS A 642 18.11 0.80 5.80
CA LYS A 642 17.52 0.70 4.45
C LYS A 642 17.50 2.06 3.76
N ALA A 643 18.06 2.15 2.55
CA ALA A 643 18.09 3.40 1.80
C ALA A 643 16.68 3.75 1.32
N PRO A 644 16.29 5.03 1.34
CA PRO A 644 15.06 5.47 0.68
C PRO A 644 15.17 5.22 -0.84
N ILE A 645 14.02 5.00 -1.49
CA ILE A 645 13.98 4.77 -2.93
C ILE A 645 14.50 6.03 -3.65
N THR A 646 15.63 5.90 -4.33
CA THR A 646 16.22 6.99 -5.11
C THR A 646 15.70 6.97 -6.54
N MET A 647 15.25 8.11 -7.03
CA MET A 647 14.82 8.28 -8.43
C MET A 647 16.00 8.26 -9.41
N GLY A 648 17.24 8.20 -8.90
CA GLY A 648 18.39 7.97 -9.73
C GLY A 648 19.74 8.29 -9.10
N VAL A 649 20.60 8.87 -9.94
CA VAL A 649 21.96 9.34 -9.66
C VAL A 649 22.21 10.67 -10.37
N HIS A 650 22.43 11.75 -9.63
CA HIS A 650 22.67 13.09 -10.17
C HIS A 650 23.95 13.70 -9.60
N ALA A 651 24.50 14.73 -10.24
CA ALA A 651 25.67 15.41 -9.68
C ALA A 651 25.24 16.32 -8.51
N ALA A 652 26.01 16.34 -7.42
CA ALA A 652 25.78 17.30 -6.35
C ALA A 652 25.91 18.75 -6.90
N GLY A 653 24.95 19.61 -6.57
CA GLY A 653 24.81 20.97 -7.11
C GLY A 653 24.13 21.06 -8.49
N SER A 654 23.81 19.95 -9.16
CA SER A 654 23.04 19.99 -10.41
C SER A 654 21.56 20.26 -10.16
N SER A 655 20.85 20.85 -11.13
CA SER A 655 19.42 21.19 -10.97
C SER A 655 18.53 19.95 -10.85
N CYS A 656 17.63 19.97 -9.87
CA CYS A 656 16.51 19.04 -9.72
C CYS A 656 15.19 19.61 -10.24
N ASP A 657 15.21 20.80 -10.84
CA ASP A 657 14.03 21.46 -11.41
C ASP A 657 13.63 20.85 -12.76
N ARG A 658 13.05 19.64 -12.71
CA ARG A 658 12.57 18.90 -13.89
C ARG A 658 11.11 18.46 -13.70
N PRO A 659 10.28 18.42 -14.76
CA PRO A 659 8.93 17.89 -14.69
C PRO A 659 8.91 16.48 -14.09
N GLY A 660 8.02 16.23 -13.13
CA GLY A 660 7.92 14.96 -12.42
C GLY A 660 8.95 14.74 -11.29
N THR A 661 9.93 15.62 -11.11
CA THR A 661 10.85 15.54 -9.95
C THR A 661 10.22 16.24 -8.74
N SER A 662 9.86 15.48 -7.71
CA SER A 662 9.26 16.05 -6.50
C SER A 662 10.23 16.95 -5.75
N VAL A 663 9.69 17.92 -5.01
CA VAL A 663 10.43 18.54 -3.91
C VAL A 663 10.84 17.45 -2.92
N PHE A 664 12.05 17.51 -2.38
CA PHE A 664 12.65 16.43 -1.56
C PHE A 664 12.74 15.05 -2.25
N ALA A 665 12.66 14.98 -3.59
CA ALA A 665 13.05 13.76 -4.29
C ALA A 665 14.46 13.34 -3.83
N MET A 666 14.65 12.03 -3.68
CA MET A 666 15.93 11.44 -3.30
C MET A 666 16.62 10.89 -4.56
N SER A 667 17.92 11.10 -4.64
CA SER A 667 18.80 10.56 -5.67
C SER A 667 20.08 10.07 -4.99
N THR A 668 21.01 9.51 -5.76
CA THR A 668 22.38 9.31 -5.30
C THR A 668 23.33 10.25 -6.03
N SER A 669 24.53 10.47 -5.51
CA SER A 669 25.61 11.12 -6.24
C SER A 669 26.37 10.10 -7.07
N SER A 670 27.11 10.56 -8.09
CA SER A 670 28.04 9.72 -8.84
C SER A 670 29.10 9.07 -7.95
N ASP A 671 29.48 9.71 -6.84
CA ASP A 671 30.34 9.14 -5.79
C ASP A 671 29.57 8.41 -4.66
N GLY A 672 28.29 8.08 -4.89
CA GLY A 672 27.53 7.13 -4.08
C GLY A 672 27.00 7.65 -2.74
N TYR A 673 26.89 8.96 -2.53
CA TYR A 673 26.14 9.53 -1.40
C TYR A 673 24.67 9.67 -1.74
N LEU A 674 23.81 9.73 -0.74
CA LEU A 674 22.43 10.15 -0.89
C LEU A 674 22.41 11.65 -1.22
N LEU A 675 21.59 12.04 -2.19
CA LEU A 675 21.31 13.44 -2.54
C LEU A 675 19.83 13.69 -2.40
N GLN A 676 19.48 14.91 -1.98
CA GLN A 676 18.12 15.38 -1.85
C GLN A 676 17.94 16.61 -2.76
N CYS A 677 16.78 16.70 -3.42
CA CYS A 677 16.39 17.91 -4.14
C CYS A 677 16.07 19.01 -3.12
N ASP A 678 16.97 19.98 -2.99
CA ASP A 678 16.84 21.15 -2.12
C ASP A 678 15.56 21.94 -2.50
N PRO A 679 14.64 22.18 -1.56
CA PRO A 679 13.38 22.84 -1.84
C PRO A 679 13.52 24.32 -2.22
N VAL A 680 14.60 24.98 -1.77
CA VAL A 680 14.84 26.42 -1.98
C VAL A 680 15.72 26.64 -3.21
N THR A 681 16.86 25.95 -3.30
CA THR A 681 17.80 26.15 -4.42
C THR A 681 17.43 25.36 -5.67
N ARG A 682 16.53 24.37 -5.56
CA ARG A 682 16.17 23.42 -6.63
C ARG A 682 17.42 22.72 -7.22
N THR A 683 18.41 22.45 -6.38
CA THR A 683 19.60 21.65 -6.73
C THR A 683 19.71 20.39 -5.89
N TRP A 684 20.40 19.38 -6.41
CA TRP A 684 20.69 18.14 -5.69
C TRP A 684 21.80 18.36 -4.67
N THR A 685 21.45 18.49 -3.40
CA THR A 685 22.41 18.71 -2.30
C THR A 685 22.61 17.42 -1.50
N ARG A 686 23.75 17.28 -0.81
CA ARG A 686 23.89 16.22 0.21
C ARG A 686 23.02 16.59 1.41
N PRO A 687 22.27 15.65 2.00
CA PRO A 687 21.65 15.88 3.30
C PRO A 687 22.72 16.35 4.29
N ALA A 688 22.44 17.45 5.01
CA ALA A 688 23.27 17.82 6.15
C ALA A 688 23.06 16.76 7.24
N GLY A 689 24.16 16.17 7.71
CA GLY A 689 24.16 15.16 8.79
C GLY A 689 24.00 15.78 10.16
#